data_AF-A0A947SH11-F1
#
_entry.id   AF-A0A947SH11-F1
#
_cell.length_a   1.000
_cell.length_b   1.000
_cell.length_c   1.000
_cell.angle_alpha   90.00
_cell.angle_beta   90.00
_cell.angle_gamma   90.00
#
_symmetry.space_group_name_H-M   'P 1'
#
loop_
_entity.id
_entity.type
_entity.pdbx_description
1 polymer ?
#
loop_
_entity_poly.entity_id
_entity_poly.type
_entity_poly.pdbx_seq_one_letter_code
_entity_poly.pdbx_strand_id
1 'polypeptide(L)'
;IVLGCYYITKIKEGEKGENKAFGDPKEAILAYENEIITLKSKIRVRLSLTKDSEPELVETCVGRIFFNNILPEEMSYVNKILDKKEISNVISQCIREFGDEVTVKMLDQLKSLGFKYLTVAGISWGMDDLQVPKEKKGLLDKASKEVEEVRQQYKAGFLTDDERYIKTIEVWSKVKEEITKISSKILDEHGPVYSMVESGARGSWPQIVQMMGMRGLMAAPSGKTIELPVRDSFKEGLGVLEYFISTHGARKGLSDTALRTANAGYLTRRLVDVSQDVIIYDDDCHTKEGLEITKEGSEILNQDMSSRIMGRVLSQTVKHPENGKVLLRAGDTIDEVAADIIVKNEVKVVYIRSVLTCRSIRGVCSKCYGWDLGSRLLVKVGEAVGVVAAESIGEPGTQLTMRTFHTGGVAGDGDITQGLPRVEELFEARGIKKPALISEMDGIVDVEEDNGKKIVRVVAKNIEKADLEKDTTDMQVKVKDRTVVEKGDVIAKNKHGREVKAPFAGIVKVLKGKLEMFKEGNYEKKYIMPGNAVLWVKKGDLVAKGQQMSEGSIDLQSLFKTAGRQAVQEYVLKEVQFIYSSQGQDVNDKHVEIIVRQMLSKVKVKDIGDSHFLAGDVIDRAQFIRVVDELKKEGKKPPTAEALLLGITKASLSTESFLSAASFQETARVLIDAAIAGKVDHLRSLKENVIIGKLIPVGSAFRKAK
;
A
#
# COMPACT_ATOMS: atom_id res chain seq x y z
N ILE A 1 17.43 -26.14 2.16
CA ILE A 1 18.42 -25.09 2.51
C ILE A 1 18.14 -24.54 3.90
N VAL A 2 17.08 -23.73 4.09
CA VAL A 2 16.74 -23.10 5.39
C VAL A 2 16.78 -24.07 6.57
N LEU A 3 16.10 -25.22 6.47
CA LEU A 3 16.06 -26.22 7.55
C LEU A 3 17.46 -26.77 7.91
N GLY A 4 18.34 -26.96 6.92
CA GLY A 4 19.72 -27.42 7.17
C GLY A 4 20.56 -26.36 7.87
N CYS A 5 20.45 -25.10 7.44
CA CYS A 5 21.11 -23.96 8.09
C CYS A 5 20.61 -23.75 9.52
N TYR A 6 19.29 -23.87 9.74
CA TYR A 6 18.70 -23.80 11.07
C TYR A 6 19.21 -24.94 11.97
N TYR A 7 19.25 -26.17 11.44
CA TYR A 7 19.72 -27.34 12.19
C TYR A 7 21.18 -27.20 12.66
N ILE A 8 22.09 -26.73 11.80
CA ILE A 8 23.51 -26.58 12.19
C ILE A 8 23.75 -25.41 13.15
N THR A 9 22.93 -24.37 13.10
CA THR A 9 23.13 -23.15 13.92
C THR A 9 22.41 -23.17 15.26
N LYS A 10 21.52 -24.15 15.47
CA LYS A 10 20.82 -24.39 16.74
C LYS A 10 21.74 -25.09 17.74
N ILE A 11 22.02 -24.41 18.84
CA ILE A 11 22.78 -24.96 19.98
C ILE A 11 21.85 -25.88 20.77
N LYS A 12 22.40 -26.96 21.31
CA LYS A 12 21.70 -27.86 22.22
C LYS A 12 22.53 -28.05 23.49
N GLU A 13 21.90 -27.83 24.63
CA GLU A 13 22.51 -28.02 25.96
C GLU A 13 22.66 -29.51 26.28
N GLY A 14 23.69 -29.87 27.05
CA GLY A 14 23.99 -31.25 27.44
C GLY A 14 24.67 -32.11 26.38
N GLU A 15 25.13 -31.50 25.28
CA GLU A 15 25.84 -32.22 24.21
C GLU A 15 27.31 -32.52 24.58
N LYS A 16 27.90 -33.54 23.93
CA LYS A 16 29.27 -33.96 24.21
C LYS A 16 30.26 -32.80 23.99
N GLY A 17 31.08 -32.52 25.00
CA GLY A 17 32.11 -31.48 24.92
C GLY A 17 31.62 -30.04 25.11
N GLU A 18 30.47 -29.88 25.77
CA GLU A 18 29.97 -28.59 26.23
C GLU A 18 30.99 -27.80 27.07
N ASN A 19 31.01 -26.47 26.89
CA ASN A 19 31.85 -25.48 27.58
C ASN A 19 33.38 -25.61 27.37
N LYS A 20 33.82 -26.52 26.49
CA LYS A 20 35.22 -26.60 26.06
C LYS A 20 35.65 -25.32 25.36
N ALA A 21 36.90 -24.93 25.60
CA ALA A 21 37.52 -23.75 25.01
C ALA A 21 38.56 -24.17 23.96
N PHE A 22 38.58 -23.49 22.82
CA PHE A 22 39.52 -23.74 21.72
C PHE A 22 40.28 -22.45 21.37
N GLY A 23 41.55 -22.59 21.02
CA GLY A 23 42.44 -21.49 20.67
C GLY A 23 42.17 -20.91 19.29
N ASP A 24 41.61 -21.69 18.37
CA ASP A 24 41.21 -21.26 17.04
C ASP A 24 40.01 -22.07 16.48
N PRO A 25 39.31 -21.57 15.43
CA PRO A 25 38.22 -22.32 14.81
C PRO A 25 38.63 -23.63 14.10
N LYS A 26 39.90 -23.77 13.68
CA LYS A 26 40.39 -25.02 13.03
C LYS A 26 40.53 -26.14 14.04
N GLU A 27 40.95 -25.83 15.27
CA GLU A 27 41.04 -26.74 16.41
C GLU A 27 39.66 -27.25 16.80
N ALA A 28 38.65 -26.37 16.81
CA ALA A 28 37.26 -26.76 17.01
C ALA A 28 36.77 -27.70 15.89
N ILE A 29 37.10 -27.42 14.62
CA ILE A 29 36.75 -28.31 13.50
C ILE A 29 37.45 -29.67 13.64
N LEU A 30 38.73 -29.69 13.99
CA LEU A 30 39.49 -30.91 14.22
C LEU A 30 38.91 -31.72 15.39
N ALA A 31 38.49 -31.06 16.47
CA ALA A 31 37.84 -31.71 17.60
C ALA A 31 36.48 -32.32 17.20
N TYR A 32 35.76 -31.70 16.27
CA TYR A 32 34.54 -32.27 15.69
C TYR A 32 34.83 -33.50 14.81
N GLU A 33 35.85 -33.42 13.96
CA GLU A 33 36.28 -34.55 13.10
C GLU A 33 36.77 -35.76 13.92
N ASN A 34 37.35 -35.52 15.10
CA ASN A 34 37.73 -36.55 16.06
C ASN A 34 36.60 -36.95 17.04
N GLU A 35 35.36 -36.50 16.80
CA GLU A 35 34.17 -36.81 17.60
C GLU A 35 34.27 -36.42 19.09
N ILE A 36 35.14 -35.46 19.42
CA ILE A 36 35.33 -34.94 20.79
C ILE A 36 34.20 -33.99 21.17
N ILE A 37 33.67 -33.26 20.19
CA ILE A 37 32.54 -32.34 20.29
C ILE A 37 31.51 -32.64 19.19
N THR A 38 30.25 -32.25 19.37
CA THR A 38 29.22 -32.39 18.34
C THR A 38 29.00 -31.05 17.61
N LEU A 39 28.29 -31.08 16.47
CA LEU A 39 27.98 -29.89 15.67
C LEU A 39 27.27 -28.79 16.46
N LYS A 40 26.49 -29.19 17.48
CA LYS A 40 25.55 -28.34 18.22
C LYS A 40 25.99 -28.09 19.66
N SER A 41 27.14 -28.64 20.08
CA SER A 41 27.71 -28.39 21.40
C SER A 41 28.01 -26.90 21.59
N LYS A 42 27.65 -26.37 22.76
CA LYS A 42 28.04 -25.03 23.18
C LYS A 42 29.54 -25.01 23.48
N ILE A 43 30.33 -24.29 22.70
CA ILE A 43 31.80 -24.20 22.83
C ILE A 43 32.24 -22.73 22.93
N ARG A 44 33.44 -22.50 23.47
CA ARG A 44 34.08 -21.19 23.49
C ARG A 44 35.26 -21.21 22.54
N VAL A 45 35.29 -20.32 21.56
CA VAL A 45 36.37 -20.26 20.57
C VAL A 45 36.90 -18.86 20.50
N ARG A 46 38.22 -18.70 20.44
CA ARG A 46 38.83 -17.40 20.21
C ARG A 46 38.64 -16.98 18.75
N LEU A 47 37.84 -15.94 18.52
CA LEU A 47 37.42 -15.48 17.20
C LEU A 47 37.46 -13.96 17.13
N SER A 48 37.79 -13.43 15.96
CA SER A 48 37.62 -12.01 15.65
C SER A 48 36.22 -11.81 15.09
N LEU A 49 35.39 -11.02 15.76
CA LEU A 49 33.99 -10.79 15.34
C LEU A 49 33.90 -9.89 14.10
N THR A 50 34.89 -9.03 13.93
CA THR A 50 35.11 -8.14 12.78
C THR A 50 36.60 -8.15 12.43
N LYS A 51 36.95 -7.76 11.20
CA LYS A 51 38.36 -7.73 10.73
C LYS A 51 39.26 -6.83 11.60
N ASP A 52 38.68 -5.82 12.24
CA ASP A 52 39.39 -4.82 13.06
C ASP A 52 39.31 -5.06 14.58
N SER A 53 38.53 -6.06 15.02
CA SER A 53 38.41 -6.38 16.46
C SER A 53 39.48 -7.36 16.91
N GLU A 54 40.00 -7.17 18.13
CA GLU A 54 40.89 -8.16 18.74
C GLU A 54 40.19 -9.53 18.90
N PRO A 55 40.94 -10.64 18.85
CA PRO A 55 40.34 -11.97 18.98
C PRO A 55 39.87 -12.20 20.42
N GLU A 56 38.55 -12.20 20.60
CA GLU A 56 37.89 -12.43 21.88
C GLU A 56 37.39 -13.88 21.99
N LEU A 57 37.17 -14.34 23.22
CA LEU A 57 36.62 -15.66 23.48
C LEU A 57 35.09 -15.62 23.33
N VAL A 58 34.57 -16.14 22.23
CA VAL A 58 33.14 -16.06 21.89
C VAL A 58 32.45 -17.40 22.12
N GLU A 59 31.26 -17.39 22.72
CA GLU A 59 30.40 -18.57 22.83
C GLU A 59 29.71 -18.86 21.49
N THR A 60 29.98 -20.02 20.89
CA THR A 60 29.43 -20.41 19.59
C THR A 60 29.29 -21.93 19.46
N CYS A 61 28.98 -22.44 18.27
CA CYS A 61 29.00 -23.87 17.94
C CYS A 61 29.74 -24.12 16.62
N VAL A 62 30.19 -25.36 16.42
CA VAL A 62 30.92 -25.76 15.20
C VAL A 62 30.07 -25.51 13.94
N GLY A 63 28.76 -25.75 14.02
CA GLY A 63 27.86 -25.48 12.90
C GLY A 63 27.79 -24.00 12.49
N ARG A 64 27.90 -23.06 13.45
CA ARG A 64 28.02 -21.62 13.14
C ARG A 64 29.36 -21.29 12.53
N ILE A 65 30.45 -21.95 12.93
CA ILE A 65 31.77 -21.78 12.30
C ILE A 65 31.72 -22.22 10.83
N PHE A 66 31.13 -23.39 10.53
CA PHE A 66 30.94 -23.84 9.15
C PHE A 66 30.09 -22.88 8.31
N PHE A 67 29.08 -22.27 8.91
CA PHE A 67 28.30 -21.23 8.24
C PHE A 67 29.09 -19.95 8.00
N ASN A 68 29.97 -19.54 8.92
CA ASN A 68 30.76 -18.33 8.70
C ASN A 68 31.87 -18.52 7.65
N ASN A 69 32.35 -19.75 7.46
CA ASN A 69 33.32 -20.07 6.40
C ASN A 69 32.79 -19.89 4.96
N ILE A 70 31.47 -19.82 4.77
CA ILE A 70 30.87 -19.54 3.45
C ILE A 70 30.63 -18.04 3.23
N LEU A 71 30.77 -17.21 4.27
CA LEU A 71 30.62 -15.77 4.15
C LEU A 71 31.92 -15.15 3.59
N PRO A 72 31.84 -14.00 2.91
CA PRO A 72 33.04 -13.24 2.54
C PRO A 72 33.89 -12.93 3.78
N GLU A 73 35.23 -12.98 3.65
CA GLU A 73 36.18 -12.80 4.77
C GLU A 73 36.04 -11.44 5.48
N GLU A 74 35.48 -10.45 4.78
CA GLU A 74 35.29 -9.08 5.25
C GLU A 74 33.97 -8.90 6.01
N MET A 75 33.08 -9.88 5.96
CA MET A 75 31.78 -9.83 6.62
C MET A 75 31.89 -10.15 8.11
N SER A 76 31.08 -9.47 8.92
CA SER A 76 31.00 -9.72 10.37
C SER A 76 30.54 -11.14 10.69
N TYR A 77 31.09 -11.72 11.77
CA TYR A 77 30.73 -13.07 12.20
C TYR A 77 29.27 -13.17 12.65
N VAL A 78 28.51 -14.08 12.04
CA VAL A 78 27.10 -14.32 12.34
C VAL A 78 26.97 -15.38 13.43
N ASN A 79 26.65 -14.95 14.65
CA ASN A 79 26.47 -15.83 15.82
C ASN A 79 25.01 -15.96 16.28
N LYS A 80 24.10 -16.25 15.35
CA LYS A 80 22.66 -16.40 15.64
C LYS A 80 22.11 -17.72 15.12
N ILE A 81 20.90 -18.07 15.56
CA ILE A 81 20.13 -19.15 14.93
C ILE A 81 19.62 -18.63 13.59
N LEU A 82 19.83 -19.41 12.53
CA LEU A 82 19.49 -18.99 11.18
C LEU A 82 18.14 -19.57 10.75
N ASP A 83 17.09 -18.79 10.98
CA ASP A 83 15.79 -19.02 10.38
C ASP A 83 15.72 -18.41 8.96
N LYS A 84 14.57 -18.54 8.29
CA LYS A 84 14.37 -17.95 6.96
C LYS A 84 14.61 -16.44 6.91
N LYS A 85 14.28 -15.70 7.98
CA LYS A 85 14.40 -14.23 8.04
C LYS A 85 15.86 -13.82 8.20
N GLU A 86 16.58 -14.41 9.13
CA GLU A 86 17.99 -14.15 9.36
C GLU A 86 18.84 -14.51 8.14
N ILE A 87 18.53 -15.62 7.45
CA ILE A 87 19.20 -15.94 6.17
C ILE A 87 18.95 -14.84 5.14
N SER A 88 17.72 -14.35 5.03
CA SER A 88 17.39 -13.23 4.13
C SER A 88 18.14 -11.95 4.50
N ASN A 89 18.33 -11.68 5.80
CA ASN A 89 19.08 -10.54 6.31
C ASN A 89 20.57 -10.63 5.95
N VAL A 90 21.18 -11.81 6.13
CA VAL A 90 22.58 -12.08 5.76
C VAL A 90 22.79 -11.92 4.25
N ILE A 91 21.89 -12.46 3.43
CA ILE A 91 21.95 -12.28 1.96
C ILE A 91 21.83 -10.80 1.60
N SER A 92 20.89 -10.09 2.22
CA SER A 92 20.70 -8.65 1.97
C SER A 92 21.92 -7.83 2.35
N GLN A 93 22.59 -8.17 3.47
CA GLN A 93 23.83 -7.54 3.88
C GLN A 93 24.96 -7.83 2.88
N CYS A 94 25.09 -9.06 2.41
CA CYS A 94 26.11 -9.44 1.43
C CYS A 94 25.97 -8.67 0.11
N ILE A 95 24.73 -8.51 -0.38
CA ILE A 95 24.43 -7.71 -1.59
C ILE A 95 24.84 -6.26 -1.40
N ARG A 96 24.57 -5.68 -0.22
CA ARG A 96 24.90 -4.27 0.07
C ARG A 96 26.40 -4.00 0.14
N GLU A 97 27.13 -4.86 0.85
CA GLU A 97 28.55 -4.63 1.15
C GLU A 97 29.47 -5.11 0.03
N PHE A 98 29.12 -6.20 -0.65
CA PHE A 98 30.02 -6.90 -1.60
C PHE A 98 29.46 -7.01 -3.03
N GLY A 99 28.19 -6.63 -3.25
CA GLY A 99 27.55 -6.66 -4.56
C GLY A 99 27.10 -8.05 -5.03
N ASP A 100 26.59 -8.11 -6.26
CA ASP A 100 25.87 -9.28 -6.77
C ASP A 100 26.78 -10.48 -7.04
N GLU A 101 27.95 -10.28 -7.65
CA GLU A 101 28.84 -11.38 -8.05
C GLU A 101 29.34 -12.22 -6.87
N VAL A 102 29.73 -11.54 -5.78
CA VAL A 102 30.19 -12.20 -4.55
C VAL A 102 29.02 -12.91 -3.87
N THR A 103 27.85 -12.25 -3.83
CA THR A 103 26.62 -12.84 -3.26
C THR A 103 26.23 -14.13 -3.98
N VAL A 104 26.31 -14.18 -5.32
CA VAL A 104 25.97 -15.39 -6.10
C VAL A 104 26.84 -16.58 -5.69
N LYS A 105 28.15 -16.37 -5.52
CA LYS A 105 29.07 -17.42 -5.04
C LYS A 105 28.73 -17.88 -3.62
N MET A 106 28.44 -16.94 -2.73
CA MET A 106 28.01 -17.22 -1.35
C MET A 106 26.71 -18.05 -1.34
N LEU A 107 25.74 -17.73 -2.22
CA LEU A 107 24.46 -18.45 -2.31
C LEU A 107 24.63 -19.91 -2.75
N ASP A 108 25.54 -20.18 -3.69
CA ASP A 108 25.83 -21.56 -4.09
C ASP A 108 26.50 -22.37 -2.98
N GLN A 109 27.40 -21.74 -2.22
CA GLN A 109 28.00 -22.36 -1.02
C GLN A 109 26.95 -22.59 0.07
N LEU A 110 26.08 -21.62 0.33
CA LEU A 110 24.94 -21.72 1.25
C LEU A 110 24.01 -22.87 0.88
N LYS A 111 23.68 -23.00 -0.40
CA LYS A 111 22.87 -24.11 -0.94
C LYS A 111 23.54 -25.45 -0.63
N SER A 112 24.82 -25.56 -0.93
CA SER A 112 25.60 -26.80 -0.78
C SER A 112 25.74 -27.21 0.68
N LEU A 113 26.06 -26.25 1.56
CA LEU A 113 26.10 -26.41 3.01
C LEU A 113 24.74 -26.87 3.56
N GLY A 114 23.68 -26.15 3.20
CA GLY A 114 22.33 -26.44 3.66
C GLY A 114 21.83 -27.82 3.23
N PHE A 115 22.16 -28.29 2.03
CA PHE A 115 21.81 -29.65 1.59
C PHE A 115 22.64 -30.71 2.30
N LYS A 116 23.96 -30.54 2.38
CA LYS A 116 24.86 -31.49 3.05
C LYS A 116 24.40 -31.77 4.48
N TYR A 117 24.19 -30.72 5.27
CA TYR A 117 23.81 -30.88 6.67
C TYR A 117 22.35 -31.25 6.89
N LEU A 118 21.46 -30.96 5.94
CA LEU A 118 20.10 -31.51 5.98
C LEU A 118 20.12 -33.04 5.81
N THR A 119 20.96 -33.55 4.90
CA THR A 119 21.14 -35.00 4.72
C THR A 119 21.73 -35.64 5.99
N VAL A 120 22.75 -35.02 6.60
CA VAL A 120 23.35 -35.50 7.86
C VAL A 120 22.36 -35.45 9.02
N ALA A 121 21.50 -34.43 9.06
CA ALA A 121 20.52 -34.27 10.14
C ALA A 121 19.50 -35.42 10.20
N GLY A 122 19.26 -36.13 9.09
CA GLY A 122 18.37 -37.27 9.04
C GLY A 122 16.93 -36.94 9.48
N ILE A 123 16.49 -35.70 9.28
CA ILE A 123 15.16 -35.24 9.72
C ILE A 123 14.11 -36.04 8.97
N SER A 124 13.36 -36.85 9.73
CA SER A 124 12.22 -37.61 9.26
C SER A 124 10.98 -37.19 10.04
N TRP A 125 9.80 -37.54 9.55
CA TRP A 125 8.53 -37.24 10.21
C TRP A 125 7.66 -38.49 10.23
N GLY A 126 7.36 -38.99 11.43
CA GLY A 126 6.47 -40.10 11.70
C GLY A 126 5.17 -39.70 12.40
N MET A 127 4.28 -40.66 12.58
CA MET A 127 2.98 -40.43 13.23
C MET A 127 3.13 -40.07 14.72
N ASP A 128 4.19 -40.52 15.38
CA ASP A 128 4.44 -40.31 16.81
C ASP A 128 4.97 -38.90 17.13
N ASP A 129 5.55 -38.21 16.16
CA ASP A 129 6.05 -36.84 16.33
C ASP A 129 4.91 -35.83 16.59
N LEU A 130 3.69 -36.16 16.19
CA LEU A 130 2.49 -35.37 16.45
C LEU A 130 1.79 -35.88 17.70
N GLN A 131 1.81 -35.14 18.81
CA GLN A 131 1.17 -35.60 20.04
C GLN A 131 -0.21 -34.95 20.23
N VAL A 132 -1.27 -35.74 20.29
CA VAL A 132 -2.61 -35.20 20.55
C VAL A 132 -2.67 -34.68 22.00
N PRO A 133 -3.09 -33.42 22.25
CA PRO A 133 -3.19 -32.88 23.60
C PRO A 133 -4.16 -33.69 24.47
N LYS A 134 -3.73 -34.09 25.68
CA LYS A 134 -4.55 -34.91 26.59
C LYS A 134 -5.73 -34.12 27.14
N GLU A 135 -5.54 -32.82 27.34
CA GLU A 135 -6.54 -31.86 27.84
C GLU A 135 -7.66 -31.60 26.84
N LYS A 136 -7.44 -31.92 25.55
CA LYS A 136 -8.38 -31.67 24.45
C LYS A 136 -9.79 -32.18 24.77
N LYS A 137 -9.92 -33.42 25.22
CA LYS A 137 -11.24 -34.03 25.49
C LYS A 137 -12.02 -33.25 26.55
N GLY A 138 -11.35 -32.84 27.62
CA GLY A 138 -11.98 -32.04 28.68
C GLY A 138 -12.46 -30.68 28.19
N LEU A 139 -11.71 -30.02 27.29
CA LEU A 139 -12.11 -28.74 26.68
C LEU A 139 -13.33 -28.90 25.76
N LEU A 140 -13.36 -29.97 24.95
CA LEU A 140 -14.49 -30.25 24.07
C LEU A 140 -15.78 -30.58 24.85
N ASP A 141 -15.65 -31.29 25.98
CA ASP A 141 -16.79 -31.63 26.84
C ASP A 141 -17.33 -30.37 27.55
N LYS A 142 -16.45 -29.49 28.02
CA LYS A 142 -16.83 -28.20 28.60
C LYS A 142 -17.56 -27.33 27.57
N ALA A 143 -17.01 -27.21 26.37
CA ALA A 143 -17.62 -26.47 25.26
C ALA A 143 -19.00 -27.03 24.88
N SER A 144 -19.14 -28.35 24.84
CA SER A 144 -20.42 -29.00 24.52
C SER A 144 -21.50 -28.70 25.56
N LYS A 145 -21.12 -28.57 26.84
CA LYS A 145 -22.06 -28.14 27.90
C LYS A 145 -22.46 -26.68 27.75
N GLU A 146 -21.51 -25.79 27.51
CA GLU A 146 -21.80 -24.35 27.28
C GLU A 146 -22.72 -24.14 26.07
N VAL A 147 -22.52 -24.89 24.98
CA VAL A 147 -23.39 -24.82 23.79
C VAL A 147 -24.80 -25.35 24.11
N GLU A 148 -24.93 -26.39 24.93
CA GLU A 148 -26.26 -26.88 25.34
C GLU A 148 -26.97 -25.88 26.26
N GLU A 149 -26.26 -25.16 27.14
CA GLU A 149 -26.82 -24.06 27.93
C GLU A 149 -27.34 -22.93 27.04
N VAL A 150 -26.57 -22.52 26.02
CA VAL A 150 -27.01 -21.53 25.03
C VAL A 150 -28.26 -22.02 24.29
N ARG A 151 -28.32 -23.32 23.95
CA ARG A 151 -29.48 -23.93 23.31
C ARG A 151 -30.70 -23.98 24.24
N GLN A 152 -30.51 -24.20 25.54
CA GLN A 152 -31.58 -24.15 26.53
C GLN A 152 -32.12 -22.73 26.71
N GLN A 153 -31.24 -21.72 26.77
CA GLN A 153 -31.64 -20.31 26.82
C GLN A 153 -32.46 -19.90 25.58
N TYR A 154 -32.06 -20.38 24.39
CA TYR A 154 -32.84 -20.20 23.17
C TYR A 154 -34.22 -20.87 23.25
N LYS A 155 -34.30 -22.13 23.70
CA LYS A 155 -35.58 -22.84 23.87
C LYS A 155 -36.49 -22.18 24.90
N ALA A 156 -35.93 -21.57 25.94
CA ALA A 156 -36.66 -20.82 26.96
C ALA A 156 -37.08 -19.40 26.49
N GLY A 157 -36.68 -18.98 25.29
CA GLY A 157 -37.04 -17.69 24.70
C GLY A 157 -36.19 -16.50 25.16
N PHE A 158 -35.06 -16.74 25.84
CA PHE A 158 -34.16 -15.67 26.30
C PHE A 158 -33.21 -15.15 25.21
N LEU A 159 -33.02 -15.92 24.14
CA LEU A 159 -32.13 -15.57 23.02
C LEU A 159 -32.89 -15.65 21.70
N THR A 160 -32.53 -14.79 20.77
CA THR A 160 -32.91 -14.92 19.35
C THR A 160 -32.06 -15.99 18.65
N ASP A 161 -32.49 -16.43 17.47
CA ASP A 161 -31.77 -17.44 16.67
C ASP A 161 -30.37 -16.94 16.26
N ASP A 162 -30.27 -15.66 15.90
CA ASP A 162 -29.01 -14.99 15.52
C ASP A 162 -28.06 -14.87 16.72
N GLU A 163 -28.55 -14.48 17.90
CA GLU A 163 -27.73 -14.41 19.12
C GLU A 163 -27.23 -15.79 19.55
N ARG A 164 -28.09 -16.82 19.47
CA ARG A 164 -27.70 -18.21 19.74
C ARG A 164 -26.60 -18.66 18.76
N TYR A 165 -26.76 -18.36 17.47
CA TYR A 165 -25.78 -18.69 16.43
C TYR A 165 -24.41 -18.06 16.72
N ILE A 166 -24.37 -16.75 16.99
CA ILE A 166 -23.13 -16.01 17.28
C ILE A 166 -22.46 -16.58 18.54
N LYS A 167 -23.20 -16.77 19.62
CA LYS A 167 -22.65 -17.35 20.86
C LYS A 167 -22.07 -18.75 20.66
N THR A 168 -22.74 -19.59 19.87
CA THR A 168 -22.27 -20.95 19.58
C THR A 168 -20.92 -20.91 18.84
N ILE A 169 -20.77 -20.02 17.86
CA ILE A 169 -19.51 -19.82 17.13
C ILE A 169 -18.41 -19.29 18.05
N GLU A 170 -18.74 -18.35 18.93
CA GLU A 170 -17.79 -17.75 19.87
C GLU A 170 -17.21 -18.81 20.82
N VAL A 171 -18.06 -19.68 21.38
CA VAL A 171 -17.63 -20.79 22.25
C VAL A 171 -16.64 -21.71 21.54
N TRP A 172 -16.96 -22.16 20.32
CA TRP A 172 -16.06 -23.05 19.57
C TRP A 172 -14.76 -22.36 19.13
N SER A 173 -14.80 -21.06 18.85
CA SER A 173 -13.61 -20.29 18.49
C SER A 173 -12.65 -20.17 19.67
N LYS A 174 -13.16 -19.88 20.88
CA LYS A 174 -12.36 -19.85 22.11
C LYS A 174 -11.66 -21.18 22.38
N VAL A 175 -12.38 -22.30 22.23
CA VAL A 175 -11.83 -23.64 22.45
C VAL A 175 -10.70 -23.96 21.47
N LYS A 176 -10.85 -23.56 20.20
CA LYS A 176 -9.80 -23.73 19.18
C LYS A 176 -8.54 -22.93 19.54
N GLU A 177 -8.68 -21.71 20.05
CA GLU A 177 -7.55 -20.90 20.50
C GLU A 177 -6.83 -21.53 21.71
N GLU A 178 -7.58 -22.06 22.68
CA GLU A 178 -7.00 -22.78 23.82
C GLU A 178 -6.23 -24.03 23.38
N ILE A 179 -6.82 -24.84 22.49
CA ILE A 179 -6.15 -26.02 21.91
C ILE A 179 -4.89 -25.62 21.14
N THR A 180 -4.92 -24.49 20.42
CA THR A 180 -3.76 -23.95 19.69
C THR A 180 -2.61 -23.63 20.66
N LYS A 181 -2.90 -22.94 21.77
CA LYS A 181 -1.90 -22.60 22.80
C LYS A 181 -1.28 -23.84 23.43
N ILE A 182 -2.10 -24.84 23.76
CA ILE A 182 -1.62 -26.09 24.36
C ILE A 182 -0.76 -26.89 23.37
N SER A 183 -1.23 -27.03 22.12
CA SER A 183 -0.53 -27.79 21.07
C SER A 183 0.88 -27.28 20.82
N SER A 184 1.09 -25.96 20.88
CA SER A 184 2.42 -25.35 20.68
C SER A 184 3.46 -25.74 21.74
N LYS A 185 3.03 -26.08 22.96
CA LYS A 185 3.93 -26.40 24.09
C LYS A 185 4.25 -27.89 24.22
N ILE A 186 3.46 -28.75 23.58
CA ILE A 186 3.60 -30.21 23.70
C ILE A 186 4.71 -30.75 22.78
N LEU A 187 4.95 -30.09 21.65
CA LEU A 187 5.94 -30.53 20.69
C LEU A 187 7.35 -30.34 21.23
N ASP A 188 8.21 -31.34 21.02
CA ASP A 188 9.64 -31.24 21.30
C ASP A 188 10.27 -30.14 20.44
N GLU A 189 10.90 -29.16 21.09
CA GLU A 189 11.60 -28.05 20.44
C GLU A 189 12.74 -28.52 19.52
N HIS A 190 13.34 -29.68 19.81
CA HIS A 190 14.36 -30.31 18.96
C HIS A 190 13.78 -31.31 17.96
N GLY A 191 12.47 -31.54 18.00
CA GLY A 191 11.76 -32.44 17.13
C GLY A 191 11.73 -31.95 15.67
N PRO A 192 11.45 -32.87 14.73
CA PRO A 192 11.43 -32.58 13.30
C PRO A 192 10.31 -31.59 12.93
N VAL A 193 9.10 -31.80 13.46
CA VAL A 193 7.91 -30.97 13.16
C VAL A 193 8.12 -29.53 13.65
N TYR A 194 8.59 -29.36 14.88
CA TYR A 194 8.89 -28.05 15.45
C TYR A 194 9.95 -27.33 14.62
N SER A 195 11.06 -28.02 14.31
CA SER A 195 12.16 -27.44 13.52
C SER A 195 11.72 -27.01 12.12
N MET A 196 10.82 -27.73 11.44
CA MET A 196 10.31 -27.35 10.12
C MET A 196 9.50 -26.04 10.14
N VAL A 197 8.66 -25.88 11.17
CA VAL A 197 7.79 -24.71 11.33
C VAL A 197 8.57 -23.51 11.84
N GLU A 198 9.36 -23.69 12.91
CA GLU A 198 10.11 -22.61 13.55
C GLU A 198 11.22 -22.05 12.65
N SER A 199 11.88 -22.90 11.86
CA SER A 199 12.84 -22.43 10.87
C SER A 199 12.20 -21.62 9.73
N GLY A 200 10.88 -21.67 9.59
CA GLY A 200 10.16 -21.08 8.45
C GLY A 200 10.42 -21.81 7.13
N ALA A 201 10.97 -23.03 7.16
CA ALA A 201 11.25 -23.82 5.97
C ALA A 201 9.97 -24.30 5.29
N ARG A 202 9.04 -24.88 6.06
CA ARG A 202 7.74 -25.32 5.56
C ARG A 202 6.73 -25.55 6.70
N GLY A 203 5.49 -25.16 6.46
CA GLY A 203 4.39 -25.36 7.40
C GLY A 203 4.10 -24.12 8.26
N SER A 204 2.96 -24.13 8.94
CA SER A 204 2.58 -23.09 9.90
C SER A 204 1.90 -23.69 11.12
N TRP A 205 1.95 -22.98 12.26
CA TRP A 205 1.31 -23.40 13.50
C TRP A 205 -0.18 -23.80 13.35
N PRO A 206 -1.03 -23.04 12.61
CA PRO A 206 -2.40 -23.46 12.36
C PRO A 206 -2.53 -24.81 11.64
N GLN A 207 -1.61 -25.16 10.74
CA GLN A 207 -1.62 -26.45 10.05
C GLN A 207 -1.27 -27.59 11.01
N ILE A 208 -0.28 -27.38 11.88
CA ILE A 208 0.07 -28.35 12.92
C ILE A 208 -1.10 -28.61 13.87
N VAL A 209 -1.78 -27.54 14.30
CA VAL A 209 -2.98 -27.65 15.15
C VAL A 209 -4.12 -28.41 14.48
N GLN A 210 -4.31 -28.27 13.15
CA GLN A 210 -5.29 -29.09 12.43
C GLN A 210 -4.91 -30.58 12.40
N MET A 211 -3.61 -30.90 12.44
CA MET A 211 -3.13 -32.29 12.41
C MET A 211 -3.20 -32.98 13.78
N MET A 212 -2.92 -32.29 14.89
CA MET A 212 -2.85 -32.90 16.24
C MET A 212 -3.94 -32.43 17.21
N GLY A 213 -4.54 -31.26 16.98
CA GLY A 213 -5.46 -30.60 17.91
C GLY A 213 -6.92 -30.77 17.48
N MET A 214 -7.44 -29.81 16.74
CA MET A 214 -8.77 -29.90 16.13
C MET A 214 -8.79 -29.10 14.83
N ARG A 215 -9.69 -29.46 13.91
CA ARG A 215 -9.85 -28.69 12.68
C ARG A 215 -10.70 -27.43 12.89
N GLY A 216 -11.74 -27.53 13.71
CA GLY A 216 -12.59 -26.42 14.13
C GLY A 216 -13.78 -26.15 13.21
N LEU A 217 -14.26 -24.91 13.26
CA LEU A 217 -15.39 -24.42 12.47
C LEU A 217 -15.06 -24.39 10.96
N MET A 218 -16.07 -24.63 10.13
CA MET A 218 -15.97 -24.68 8.67
C MET A 218 -16.95 -23.71 8.02
N ALA A 219 -16.54 -23.10 6.91
CA ALA A 219 -17.41 -22.26 6.11
C ALA A 219 -18.31 -23.09 5.16
N ALA A 220 -19.60 -22.77 5.14
CA ALA A 220 -20.55 -23.27 4.16
C ALA A 220 -20.34 -22.59 2.79
N PRO A 221 -20.90 -23.14 1.69
CA PRO A 221 -20.84 -22.52 0.37
C PRO A 221 -21.40 -21.09 0.36
N SER A 222 -22.46 -20.85 1.15
CA SER A 222 -23.08 -19.53 1.34
C SER A 222 -22.17 -18.50 2.03
N GLY A 223 -21.04 -18.92 2.61
CA GLY A 223 -20.13 -18.06 3.38
C GLY A 223 -20.46 -18.01 4.87
N LYS A 224 -21.62 -18.51 5.31
CA LYS A 224 -21.92 -18.68 6.73
C LYS A 224 -21.07 -19.78 7.34
N THR A 225 -20.67 -19.61 8.60
CA THR A 225 -20.00 -20.66 9.36
C THR A 225 -20.98 -21.74 9.78
N ILE A 226 -20.60 -22.99 9.62
CA ILE A 226 -21.36 -24.16 10.06
C ILE A 226 -21.22 -24.28 11.57
N GLU A 227 -22.36 -24.32 12.28
CA GLU A 227 -22.40 -24.36 13.76
C GLU A 227 -21.75 -25.61 14.35
N LEU A 228 -21.82 -26.74 13.64
CA LEU A 228 -21.20 -27.99 14.05
C LEU A 228 -19.70 -27.98 13.67
N PRO A 229 -18.77 -27.90 14.64
CA PRO A 229 -17.35 -27.92 14.35
C PRO A 229 -16.86 -29.33 14.02
N VAL A 230 -15.70 -29.41 13.37
CA VAL A 230 -14.93 -30.65 13.25
C VAL A 230 -14.02 -30.76 14.49
N ARG A 231 -14.35 -31.72 15.36
CA ARG A 231 -13.71 -31.92 16.67
C ARG A 231 -12.43 -32.72 16.56
N ASP A 232 -12.40 -33.68 15.66
CA ASP A 232 -11.25 -34.56 15.47
C ASP A 232 -10.15 -33.86 14.64
N SER A 233 -8.92 -34.32 14.86
CA SER A 233 -7.75 -33.91 14.09
C SER A 233 -7.44 -34.93 12.98
N PHE A 234 -6.55 -34.57 12.05
CA PHE A 234 -6.13 -35.53 11.02
C PHE A 234 -5.42 -36.76 11.59
N LYS A 235 -4.74 -36.64 12.73
CA LYS A 235 -4.11 -37.79 13.41
C LYS A 235 -5.13 -38.75 14.02
N GLU A 236 -6.22 -38.23 14.57
CA GLU A 236 -7.30 -39.06 15.13
C GLU A 236 -8.18 -39.70 14.05
N GLY A 237 -8.27 -39.05 12.88
CA GLY A 237 -9.17 -39.42 11.79
C GLY A 237 -10.52 -38.71 11.93
N LEU A 238 -11.17 -38.43 10.80
CA LEU A 238 -12.43 -37.68 10.77
C LEU A 238 -13.61 -38.63 10.58
N GLY A 239 -14.68 -38.43 11.34
CA GLY A 239 -15.95 -39.10 11.09
C GLY A 239 -16.55 -38.73 9.73
N VAL A 240 -17.47 -39.55 9.20
CA VAL A 240 -18.05 -39.34 7.85
C VAL A 240 -18.71 -37.97 7.72
N LEU A 241 -19.46 -37.53 8.74
CA LEU A 241 -20.12 -36.22 8.74
C LEU A 241 -19.11 -35.07 8.81
N GLU A 242 -18.09 -35.19 9.66
CA GLU A 242 -17.04 -34.17 9.78
C GLU A 242 -16.22 -34.04 8.49
N TYR A 243 -15.91 -35.17 7.85
CA TYR A 243 -15.25 -35.20 6.55
C TYR A 243 -16.13 -34.54 5.48
N PHE A 244 -17.43 -34.87 5.44
CA PHE A 244 -18.38 -34.26 4.51
C PHE A 244 -18.50 -32.74 4.70
N ILE A 245 -18.62 -32.27 5.95
CA ILE A 245 -18.64 -30.83 6.27
C ILE A 245 -17.36 -30.15 5.78
N SER A 246 -16.21 -30.76 6.01
CA SER A 246 -14.93 -30.26 5.51
C SER A 246 -14.90 -30.12 3.98
N THR A 247 -15.60 -30.96 3.21
CA THR A 247 -15.51 -30.91 1.75
C THR A 247 -16.10 -29.63 1.17
N HIS A 248 -17.05 -28.99 1.87
CA HIS A 248 -17.68 -27.75 1.43
C HIS A 248 -16.67 -26.60 1.33
N GLY A 249 -15.92 -26.38 2.41
CA GLY A 249 -14.86 -25.36 2.46
C GLY A 249 -13.74 -25.66 1.46
N ALA A 250 -13.32 -26.92 1.33
CA ALA A 250 -12.27 -27.32 0.40
C ALA A 250 -12.67 -27.10 -1.08
N ARG A 251 -13.88 -27.51 -1.46
CA ARG A 251 -14.39 -27.35 -2.85
C ARG A 251 -14.63 -25.89 -3.20
N LYS A 252 -15.17 -25.10 -2.27
CA LYS A 252 -15.32 -23.65 -2.44
C LYS A 252 -13.96 -23.01 -2.68
N GLY A 253 -12.96 -23.34 -1.84
CA GLY A 253 -11.58 -22.88 -2.01
C GLY A 253 -11.04 -23.16 -3.42
N LEU A 254 -11.06 -24.41 -3.86
CA LEU A 254 -10.56 -24.77 -5.21
C LEU A 254 -11.27 -24.01 -6.34
N SER A 255 -12.59 -23.82 -6.22
CA SER A 255 -13.38 -23.10 -7.23
C SER A 255 -13.05 -21.61 -7.23
N ASP A 256 -12.94 -21.00 -6.05
CA ASP A 256 -12.57 -19.60 -5.89
C ASP A 256 -11.14 -19.34 -6.39
N THR A 257 -10.20 -20.28 -6.22
CA THR A 257 -8.83 -20.14 -6.74
C THR A 257 -8.86 -20.02 -8.26
N ALA A 258 -9.59 -20.92 -8.93
CA ALA A 258 -9.68 -20.92 -10.38
C ALA A 258 -10.34 -19.65 -10.92
N LEU A 259 -11.48 -19.24 -10.33
CA LEU A 259 -12.21 -18.05 -10.76
C LEU A 259 -11.43 -16.75 -10.51
N ARG A 260 -10.81 -16.62 -9.33
CA ARG A 260 -10.17 -15.35 -8.95
C ARG A 260 -8.80 -15.15 -9.62
N THR A 261 -8.11 -16.23 -10.00
CA THR A 261 -6.86 -16.13 -10.78
C THR A 261 -7.12 -15.41 -12.12
N ALA A 262 -8.25 -15.69 -12.76
CA ALA A 262 -8.66 -15.01 -13.99
C ALA A 262 -8.89 -13.49 -13.76
N ASN A 263 -9.51 -13.12 -12.64
CA ASN A 263 -9.76 -11.71 -12.30
C ASN A 263 -8.45 -10.94 -12.06
N ALA A 264 -7.50 -11.53 -11.33
CA ALA A 264 -6.19 -10.91 -11.11
C ALA A 264 -5.41 -10.74 -12.42
N GLY A 265 -5.44 -11.74 -13.31
CA GLY A 265 -4.88 -11.62 -14.66
C GLY A 265 -5.56 -10.53 -15.49
N TYR A 266 -6.89 -10.40 -15.38
CA TYR A 266 -7.65 -9.34 -16.05
C TYR A 266 -7.32 -7.94 -15.51
N LEU A 267 -7.14 -7.77 -14.21
CA LEU A 267 -6.65 -6.51 -13.63
C LEU A 267 -5.25 -6.18 -14.14
N THR A 268 -4.32 -7.15 -14.11
CA THR A 268 -2.95 -6.97 -14.60
C THR A 268 -2.94 -6.50 -16.04
N ARG A 269 -3.74 -7.14 -16.90
CA ARG A 269 -3.92 -6.71 -18.30
C ARG A 269 -4.39 -5.25 -18.40
N ARG A 270 -5.44 -4.85 -17.65
CA ARG A 270 -5.92 -3.45 -17.66
C ARG A 270 -4.88 -2.45 -17.15
N LEU A 271 -4.09 -2.83 -16.14
CA LEU A 271 -3.00 -2.01 -15.64
C LEU A 271 -1.89 -1.82 -16.68
N VAL A 272 -1.52 -2.88 -17.40
CA VAL A 272 -0.57 -2.77 -18.52
C VAL A 272 -1.14 -1.88 -19.61
N ASP A 273 -2.41 -2.08 -19.99
CA ASP A 273 -3.05 -1.31 -21.06
C ASP A 273 -3.08 0.21 -20.79
N VAL A 274 -3.23 0.63 -19.54
CA VAL A 274 -3.23 2.06 -19.18
C VAL A 274 -1.82 2.64 -18.99
N SER A 275 -0.84 1.82 -18.62
CA SER A 275 0.48 2.29 -18.18
C SER A 275 1.64 1.95 -19.12
N GLN A 276 1.44 1.11 -20.13
CA GLN A 276 2.48 0.70 -21.09
C GLN A 276 3.24 1.87 -21.76
N ASP A 277 2.59 3.02 -21.92
CA ASP A 277 3.18 4.21 -22.55
C ASP A 277 4.04 5.03 -21.57
N VAL A 278 4.07 4.65 -20.29
CA VAL A 278 4.84 5.31 -19.26
C VAL A 278 6.25 4.74 -19.22
N ILE A 279 7.15 5.44 -19.91
CA ILE A 279 8.58 5.13 -19.96
C ILE A 279 9.42 6.24 -19.31
N ILE A 280 10.67 5.96 -18.97
CA ILE A 280 11.61 7.02 -18.60
C ILE A 280 12.05 7.75 -19.87
N TYR A 281 11.64 9.01 -20.03
CA TYR A 281 11.95 9.78 -21.25
C TYR A 281 13.07 10.81 -21.07
N ASP A 282 13.12 11.41 -19.88
CA ASP A 282 14.06 12.48 -19.53
C ASP A 282 14.82 12.14 -18.25
N ASP A 283 16.02 12.69 -18.07
CA ASP A 283 16.75 12.54 -16.81
C ASP A 283 16.13 13.39 -15.70
N ASP A 284 15.77 14.64 -16.00
CA ASP A 284 15.20 15.58 -15.04
C ASP A 284 14.15 16.49 -15.68
N CYS A 285 12.98 16.60 -15.04
CA CYS A 285 11.93 17.54 -15.45
C CYS A 285 11.99 18.89 -14.73
N HIS A 286 13.02 19.13 -13.90
CA HIS A 286 13.28 20.36 -13.15
C HIS A 286 12.13 20.87 -12.27
N THR A 287 11.23 19.97 -11.86
CA THR A 287 10.16 20.32 -10.92
C THR A 287 10.72 20.49 -9.51
N LYS A 288 10.22 21.49 -8.78
CA LYS A 288 10.48 21.69 -7.34
C LYS A 288 9.33 21.17 -6.47
N GLU A 289 8.25 20.69 -7.10
CA GLU A 289 7.11 20.11 -6.40
C GLU A 289 7.47 18.69 -5.93
N GLY A 290 7.28 18.44 -4.65
CA GLY A 290 7.47 17.13 -4.03
C GLY A 290 6.19 16.62 -3.37
N LEU A 291 6.17 15.32 -3.10
CA LEU A 291 5.22 14.67 -2.22
C LEU A 291 5.75 14.70 -0.79
N GLU A 292 4.87 14.95 0.16
CA GLU A 292 5.19 14.93 1.59
C GLU A 292 5.04 13.50 2.14
N ILE A 293 6.08 13.00 2.78
CA ILE A 293 6.04 11.74 3.53
C ILE A 293 6.24 12.04 5.02
N THR A 294 5.25 11.67 5.83
CA THR A 294 5.24 11.88 7.27
C THR A 294 5.44 10.58 8.03
N LYS A 295 5.97 10.68 9.26
CA LYS A 295 6.17 9.51 10.14
C LYS A 295 4.83 8.89 10.55
N GLU A 296 3.91 9.72 11.01
CA GLU A 296 2.55 9.31 11.41
C GLU A 296 1.80 8.63 10.26
N GLY A 297 1.91 9.16 9.04
CA GLY A 297 1.29 8.57 7.87
C GLY A 297 1.85 7.20 7.50
N SER A 298 3.12 6.93 7.84
CA SER A 298 3.76 5.64 7.60
C SER A 298 3.38 4.61 8.67
N GLU A 299 3.28 5.04 9.93
CA GLU A 299 2.77 4.20 11.04
C GLU A 299 1.32 3.74 10.79
N ILE A 300 0.45 4.62 10.27
CA ILE A 300 -0.93 4.26 9.89
C ILE A 300 -0.95 3.15 8.81
N LEU A 301 0.05 3.10 7.93
CA LEU A 301 0.17 2.12 6.86
C LEU A 301 0.86 0.81 7.32
N ASN A 302 1.27 0.72 8.59
CA ASN A 302 2.14 -0.32 9.12
C ASN A 302 3.45 -0.47 8.31
N GLN A 303 4.00 0.66 7.85
CA GLN A 303 5.25 0.70 7.08
C GLN A 303 6.27 1.64 7.75
N ASP A 304 7.53 1.26 7.71
CA ASP A 304 8.62 2.12 8.16
C ASP A 304 8.81 3.30 7.21
N MET A 305 9.09 4.49 7.74
CA MET A 305 9.40 5.65 6.89
C MET A 305 10.61 5.36 5.99
N SER A 306 11.62 4.65 6.48
CA SER A 306 12.84 4.30 5.75
C SER A 306 12.54 3.51 4.48
N SER A 307 11.66 2.51 4.54
CA SER A 307 11.30 1.69 3.38
C SER A 307 10.54 2.49 2.32
N ARG A 308 9.72 3.46 2.73
CA ARG A 308 8.94 4.31 1.80
C ARG A 308 9.79 5.35 1.07
N ILE A 309 10.78 5.93 1.74
CA ILE A 309 11.67 6.95 1.15
C ILE A 309 12.85 6.34 0.38
N MET A 310 13.17 5.07 0.62
CA MET A 310 14.30 4.38 0.00
C MET A 310 14.22 4.43 -1.53
N GLY A 311 15.34 4.80 -2.15
CA GLY A 311 15.46 4.93 -3.60
C GLY A 311 14.67 6.07 -4.21
N ARG A 312 14.18 7.03 -3.41
CA ARG A 312 13.57 8.28 -3.91
C ARG A 312 14.61 9.40 -3.97
N VAL A 313 14.27 10.48 -4.69
CA VAL A 313 15.11 11.68 -4.78
C VAL A 313 14.51 12.78 -3.93
N LEU A 314 15.32 13.48 -3.15
CA LEU A 314 14.86 14.59 -2.33
C LEU A 314 14.43 15.79 -3.19
N SER A 315 13.25 16.34 -2.89
CA SER A 315 12.79 17.60 -3.49
C SER A 315 13.32 18.81 -2.73
N GLN A 316 13.42 18.72 -1.40
CA GLN A 316 13.92 19.76 -0.53
C GLN A 316 15.08 19.27 0.35
N THR A 317 15.91 20.20 0.81
CA THR A 317 17.05 19.91 1.69
C THR A 317 16.53 19.50 3.07
N VAL A 318 16.97 18.35 3.57
CA VAL A 318 16.60 17.86 4.89
C VAL A 318 17.57 18.43 5.92
N LYS A 319 17.02 19.07 6.95
CA LYS A 319 17.77 19.64 8.07
C LYS A 319 17.44 18.89 9.34
N HIS A 320 18.40 18.86 10.26
CA HIS A 320 18.17 18.34 11.59
C HIS A 320 17.10 19.16 12.32
N PRO A 321 16.14 18.53 13.05
CA PRO A 321 15.05 19.24 13.71
C PRO A 321 15.52 20.28 14.74
N GLU A 322 16.53 19.94 15.56
CA GLU A 322 16.98 20.79 16.67
C GLU A 322 18.09 21.80 16.28
N ASN A 323 19.14 21.37 15.58
CA ASN A 323 20.32 22.20 15.32
C ASN A 323 20.35 22.87 13.93
N GLY A 324 19.37 22.56 13.06
CA GLY A 324 19.26 23.15 11.73
C GLY A 324 20.38 22.80 10.74
N LYS A 325 21.31 21.91 11.11
CA LYS A 325 22.40 21.44 10.24
C LYS A 325 21.82 20.67 9.06
N VAL A 326 22.36 20.93 7.87
CA VAL A 326 21.97 20.20 6.65
C VAL A 326 22.46 18.76 6.75
N LEU A 327 21.53 17.82 6.68
CA LEU A 327 21.81 16.37 6.66
C LEU A 327 21.99 15.90 5.22
N LEU A 328 21.02 16.21 4.35
CA LEU A 328 20.98 15.80 2.95
C LEU A 328 20.52 16.97 2.07
N ARG A 329 21.06 17.10 0.86
CA ARG A 329 20.76 18.20 -0.05
C ARG A 329 19.57 17.85 -0.96
N ALA A 330 18.92 18.89 -1.47
CA ALA A 330 17.89 18.71 -2.49
C ALA A 330 18.51 18.11 -3.75
N GLY A 331 17.87 17.07 -4.30
CA GLY A 331 18.36 16.35 -5.48
C GLY A 331 19.18 15.09 -5.17
N ASP A 332 19.55 14.85 -3.91
CA ASP A 332 20.25 13.64 -3.51
C ASP A 332 19.29 12.43 -3.57
N THR A 333 19.79 11.29 -4.04
CA THR A 333 19.09 10.00 -3.96
C THR A 333 19.21 9.44 -2.56
N ILE A 334 18.11 8.98 -2.00
CA ILE A 334 18.06 8.38 -0.67
C ILE A 334 18.47 6.91 -0.78
N ASP A 335 19.70 6.61 -0.42
CA ASP A 335 20.18 5.25 -0.20
C ASP A 335 19.90 4.79 1.25
N GLU A 336 20.35 3.58 1.59
CA GLU A 336 20.15 3.00 2.92
C GLU A 336 20.86 3.82 4.00
N VAL A 337 22.06 4.34 3.71
CA VAL A 337 22.83 5.18 4.64
C VAL A 337 22.11 6.51 4.89
N ALA A 338 21.61 7.15 3.84
CA ALA A 338 20.83 8.37 3.92
C ALA A 338 19.51 8.14 4.66
N ALA A 339 18.83 7.01 4.43
CA ALA A 339 17.62 6.63 5.16
C ALA A 339 17.91 6.45 6.66
N ASP A 340 19.00 5.77 7.01
CA ASP A 340 19.43 5.61 8.40
C ASP A 340 19.76 6.94 9.08
N ILE A 341 20.38 7.89 8.35
CA ILE A 341 20.62 9.25 8.85
C ILE A 341 19.29 9.95 9.15
N ILE A 342 18.29 9.83 8.27
CA ILE A 342 16.96 10.45 8.48
C ILE A 342 16.28 9.86 9.72
N VAL A 343 16.33 8.54 9.90
CA VAL A 343 15.71 7.84 11.03
C VAL A 343 16.42 8.15 12.36
N LYS A 344 17.75 8.09 12.39
CA LYS A 344 18.55 8.37 13.60
C LYS A 344 18.38 9.79 14.13
N ASN A 345 18.09 10.75 13.26
CA ASN A 345 17.88 12.16 13.64
C ASN A 345 16.39 12.51 13.80
N GLU A 346 15.51 11.50 13.87
CA GLU A 346 14.06 11.64 14.13
C GLU A 346 13.33 12.69 13.28
N VAL A 347 13.68 12.77 11.99
CA VAL A 347 13.03 13.72 11.07
C VAL A 347 11.56 13.35 10.88
N LYS A 348 10.65 14.30 11.14
CA LYS A 348 9.19 14.06 11.09
C LYS A 348 8.61 14.04 9.67
N VAL A 349 9.17 14.87 8.78
CA VAL A 349 8.63 15.13 7.45
C VAL A 349 9.77 15.16 6.43
N VAL A 350 9.59 14.45 5.31
CA VAL A 350 10.53 14.43 4.18
C VAL A 350 9.77 14.74 2.89
N TYR A 351 10.29 15.69 2.11
CA TYR A 351 9.75 16.02 0.79
C TYR A 351 10.52 15.29 -0.31
N ILE A 352 9.87 14.34 -0.96
CA ILE A 352 10.43 13.53 -2.04
C ILE A 352 9.90 13.95 -3.40
N ARG A 353 10.67 13.74 -4.46
CA ARG A 353 10.14 13.81 -5.82
C ARG A 353 9.28 12.57 -6.09
N SER A 354 8.17 12.77 -6.78
CA SER A 354 7.22 11.73 -7.14
C SER A 354 6.88 11.79 -8.62
N VAL A 355 6.41 10.68 -9.19
CA VAL A 355 5.89 10.66 -10.55
C VAL A 355 4.60 11.48 -10.68
N LEU A 356 3.85 11.70 -9.59
CA LEU A 356 2.60 12.47 -9.56
C LEU A 356 2.82 13.98 -9.84
N THR A 357 3.98 14.50 -9.45
CA THR A 357 4.39 15.91 -9.64
C THR A 357 5.33 16.09 -10.84
N CYS A 358 5.62 15.02 -11.58
CA CYS A 358 6.49 15.06 -12.74
C CYS A 358 5.88 15.93 -13.86
N ARG A 359 6.69 16.82 -14.42
CA ARG A 359 6.32 17.71 -15.53
C ARG A 359 6.82 17.22 -16.90
N SER A 360 7.32 15.98 -16.98
CA SER A 360 7.71 15.38 -18.26
C SER A 360 6.49 15.27 -19.18
N ILE A 361 6.67 15.66 -20.44
CA ILE A 361 5.62 15.63 -21.47
C ILE A 361 5.24 14.19 -21.79
N ARG A 362 6.24 13.32 -21.93
CA ARG A 362 6.05 11.90 -22.23
C ARG A 362 6.65 11.07 -21.11
N GLY A 363 5.86 10.13 -20.62
CA GLY A 363 6.25 9.28 -19.50
C GLY A 363 6.70 10.07 -18.27
N VAL A 364 7.79 9.65 -17.65
CA VAL A 364 8.34 10.20 -16.41
C VAL A 364 9.81 10.56 -16.61
N CYS A 365 10.34 11.43 -15.74
CA CYS A 365 11.79 11.61 -15.66
C CYS A 365 12.43 10.70 -14.62
N SER A 366 13.71 10.38 -14.82
CA SER A 366 14.47 9.49 -13.95
C SER A 366 14.48 9.99 -12.49
N LYS A 367 14.73 11.27 -12.25
CA LYS A 367 14.73 11.83 -10.89
C LYS A 367 13.36 11.84 -10.17
N CYS A 368 12.24 11.88 -10.90
CA CYS A 368 10.91 11.77 -10.27
C CYS A 368 10.53 10.32 -9.95
N TYR A 369 11.08 9.35 -10.69
CA TYR A 369 10.87 7.93 -10.44
C TYR A 369 11.83 7.40 -9.35
N GLY A 370 13.08 7.85 -9.37
CA GLY A 370 14.15 7.43 -8.47
C GLY A 370 14.85 6.15 -8.96
N TRP A 371 15.11 5.25 -8.03
CA TRP A 371 15.78 3.98 -8.32
C TRP A 371 14.91 3.01 -9.09
N ASP A 372 15.56 2.26 -9.98
CA ASP A 372 15.11 0.92 -10.33
C ASP A 372 15.33 0.00 -9.11
N LEU A 373 14.25 -0.64 -8.65
CA LEU A 373 14.24 -1.47 -7.45
C LEU A 373 15.05 -2.76 -7.65
N GLY A 374 15.23 -3.22 -8.89
CA GLY A 374 16.04 -4.40 -9.19
C GLY A 374 17.53 -4.14 -9.08
N SER A 375 18.01 -3.04 -9.69
CA SER A 375 19.44 -2.69 -9.70
C SER A 375 19.90 -1.78 -8.57
N ARG A 376 18.98 -1.17 -7.80
CA ARG A 376 19.27 -0.16 -6.75
C ARG A 376 20.05 1.05 -7.25
N LEU A 377 19.99 1.32 -8.54
CA LEU A 377 20.58 2.47 -9.18
C LEU A 377 19.47 3.37 -9.73
N LEU A 378 19.81 4.64 -9.99
CA LEU A 378 18.91 5.56 -10.65
C LEU A 378 18.43 4.96 -11.99
N VAL A 379 17.13 4.98 -12.23
CA VAL A 379 16.54 4.37 -13.41
C VAL A 379 17.10 5.00 -14.70
N LYS A 380 17.37 4.17 -15.71
CA LYS A 380 17.94 4.62 -16.98
C LYS A 380 16.84 5.15 -17.91
N VAL A 381 17.22 6.06 -18.80
CA VAL A 381 16.34 6.53 -19.88
C VAL A 381 16.03 5.37 -20.83
N GLY A 382 14.76 5.25 -21.23
CA GLY A 382 14.24 4.16 -22.05
C GLY A 382 13.66 2.98 -21.28
N GLU A 383 13.67 3.00 -19.94
CA GLU A 383 13.11 1.92 -19.12
C GLU A 383 11.57 1.92 -19.14
N ALA A 384 10.96 0.74 -19.24
CA ALA A 384 9.51 0.55 -19.36
C ALA A 384 8.82 0.47 -17.98
N VAL A 385 8.95 1.54 -17.18
CA VAL A 385 8.50 1.55 -15.78
C VAL A 385 6.99 1.35 -15.58
N GLY A 386 6.17 1.67 -16.59
CA GLY A 386 4.74 1.43 -16.56
C GLY A 386 4.38 -0.06 -16.56
N VAL A 387 5.01 -0.85 -17.43
CA VAL A 387 4.82 -2.31 -17.47
C VAL A 387 5.25 -2.94 -16.15
N VAL A 388 6.43 -2.55 -15.65
CA VAL A 388 6.92 -3.01 -14.33
C VAL A 388 5.93 -2.64 -13.22
N ALA A 389 5.38 -1.43 -13.23
CA ALA A 389 4.38 -1.02 -12.24
C ALA A 389 3.09 -1.86 -12.31
N ALA A 390 2.61 -2.15 -13.52
CA ALA A 390 1.43 -2.98 -13.71
C ALA A 390 1.64 -4.41 -13.21
N GLU A 391 2.80 -5.02 -13.48
CA GLU A 391 3.15 -6.36 -13.03
C GLU A 391 3.36 -6.41 -11.51
N SER A 392 4.09 -5.45 -10.94
CA SER A 392 4.31 -5.35 -9.49
C SER A 392 3.03 -5.16 -8.67
N ILE A 393 1.96 -4.64 -9.27
CA ILE A 393 0.63 -4.55 -8.65
C ILE A 393 -0.18 -5.82 -8.97
N GLY A 394 -0.13 -6.27 -10.22
CA GLY A 394 -0.94 -7.37 -10.74
C GLY A 394 -0.58 -8.75 -10.17
N GLU A 395 0.71 -9.07 -10.09
CA GLU A 395 1.19 -10.36 -9.59
C GLU A 395 0.79 -10.57 -8.12
N PRO A 396 1.03 -9.64 -7.17
CA PRO A 396 0.53 -9.80 -5.80
C PRO A 396 -1.00 -9.77 -5.73
N GLY A 397 -1.70 -9.21 -6.72
CA GLY A 397 -3.15 -9.30 -6.85
C GLY A 397 -3.68 -10.75 -6.92
N THR A 398 -2.90 -11.67 -7.50
CA THR A 398 -3.20 -13.12 -7.44
C THR A 398 -3.11 -13.63 -6.00
N GLN A 399 -2.18 -13.12 -5.21
CA GLN A 399 -2.03 -13.49 -3.81
C GLN A 399 -3.10 -12.85 -2.92
N LEU A 400 -3.56 -11.62 -3.20
CA LEU A 400 -4.70 -11.00 -2.51
C LEU A 400 -5.98 -11.82 -2.68
N THR A 401 -6.16 -12.36 -3.88
CA THR A 401 -7.28 -13.25 -4.14
C THR A 401 -7.13 -14.58 -3.45
N MET A 402 -5.88 -15.11 -3.34
CA MET A 402 -5.52 -16.38 -2.71
C MET A 402 -5.30 -16.37 -1.17
N ARG A 403 -5.07 -15.24 -0.50
CA ARG A 403 -4.86 -15.17 0.97
C ARG A 403 -6.14 -14.98 1.76
N THR A 404 -7.23 -14.53 1.12
CA THR A 404 -8.60 -14.62 1.67
C THR A 404 -9.00 -16.07 2.01
N PHE A 405 -8.17 -17.06 1.69
CA PHE A 405 -8.34 -18.48 1.94
C PHE A 405 -7.96 -18.94 3.35
N HIS A 406 -6.93 -18.34 3.96
CA HIS A 406 -6.47 -18.76 5.29
C HIS A 406 -7.38 -18.24 6.40
N THR A 407 -8.04 -17.11 6.15
CA THR A 407 -9.09 -16.54 6.98
C THR A 407 -10.49 -16.99 6.54
N GLY A 408 -10.75 -17.19 5.24
CA GLY A 408 -12.08 -17.49 4.67
C GLY A 408 -12.69 -18.87 4.97
N GLY A 409 -12.13 -19.62 5.91
CA GLY A 409 -12.75 -20.82 6.50
C GLY A 409 -13.24 -20.63 7.94
N VAL A 410 -12.86 -19.52 8.58
CA VAL A 410 -13.20 -19.16 9.96
C VAL A 410 -13.97 -17.84 9.91
N ALA A 411 -15.12 -17.74 10.58
CA ALA A 411 -15.84 -16.47 10.68
C ALA A 411 -14.96 -15.42 11.37
N GLY A 412 -14.38 -14.52 10.59
CA GLY A 412 -13.77 -13.29 11.07
C GLY A 412 -14.68 -12.12 10.72
N ASP A 413 -14.99 -11.31 11.73
CA ASP A 413 -15.80 -10.09 11.64
C ASP A 413 -15.22 -9.09 10.64
N GLY A 414 -16.10 -8.57 9.77
CA GLY A 414 -15.82 -7.40 8.93
C GLY A 414 -16.23 -7.56 7.47
N ASP A 415 -17.47 -7.16 7.14
CA ASP A 415 -17.99 -6.90 5.79
C ASP A 415 -17.35 -5.63 5.18
N ILE A 416 -16.02 -5.60 5.16
CA ILE A 416 -15.23 -4.66 4.38
C ILE A 416 -14.76 -5.47 3.17
N THR A 417 -14.93 -4.96 1.97
CA THR A 417 -14.42 -5.55 0.73
C THR A 417 -12.90 -5.68 0.78
N GLN A 418 -12.37 -6.69 1.47
CA GLN A 418 -10.95 -6.83 1.73
C GLN A 418 -10.31 -7.62 0.59
N GLY A 419 -9.56 -6.92 -0.26
CA GLY A 419 -8.74 -7.51 -1.30
C GLY A 419 -9.00 -6.95 -2.69
N LEU A 420 -8.87 -7.80 -3.71
CA LEU A 420 -8.84 -7.38 -5.11
C LEU A 420 -10.07 -6.57 -5.58
N PRO A 421 -11.34 -6.90 -5.22
CA PRO A 421 -12.50 -6.15 -5.71
C PRO A 421 -12.46 -4.66 -5.35
N ARG A 422 -11.90 -4.33 -4.19
CA ARG A 422 -11.74 -2.95 -3.74
C ARG A 422 -10.63 -2.23 -4.51
N VAL A 423 -9.52 -2.91 -4.78
CA VAL A 423 -8.46 -2.39 -5.65
C VAL A 423 -8.99 -2.10 -7.06
N GLU A 424 -9.81 -2.99 -7.61
CA GLU A 424 -10.47 -2.76 -8.90
C GLU A 424 -11.46 -1.59 -8.85
N GLU A 425 -12.24 -1.46 -7.78
CA GLU A 425 -13.17 -0.35 -7.59
C GLU A 425 -12.45 1.00 -7.57
N LEU A 426 -11.31 1.08 -6.87
CA LEU A 426 -10.44 2.26 -6.81
C LEU A 426 -9.86 2.61 -8.18
N PHE A 427 -9.21 1.66 -8.86
CA PHE A 427 -8.59 1.94 -10.16
C PHE A 427 -9.59 2.19 -11.28
N GLU A 428 -10.82 1.68 -11.18
CA GLU A 428 -11.90 2.00 -12.12
C GLU A 428 -12.68 3.27 -11.75
N ALA A 429 -12.36 3.92 -10.62
CA ALA A 429 -13.09 5.07 -10.09
C ALA A 429 -14.62 4.87 -10.10
N ARG A 430 -15.05 3.67 -9.70
CA ARG A 430 -16.47 3.30 -9.64
C ARG A 430 -17.14 3.92 -8.42
N GLY A 431 -18.44 4.17 -8.53
CA GLY A 431 -19.25 4.61 -7.40
C GLY A 431 -19.34 3.54 -6.31
N ILE A 432 -19.31 3.98 -5.06
CA ILE A 432 -19.26 3.11 -3.89
C ILE A 432 -20.67 2.81 -3.38
N LYS A 433 -20.90 1.56 -2.93
CA LYS A 433 -22.21 1.13 -2.39
C LYS A 433 -22.58 1.82 -1.07
N LYS A 434 -21.61 1.98 -0.17
CA LYS A 434 -21.74 2.67 1.12
C LYS A 434 -20.70 3.80 1.20
N PRO A 435 -20.97 4.97 0.57
CA PRO A 435 -20.02 6.07 0.57
C PRO A 435 -19.92 6.71 1.96
N ALA A 436 -18.70 7.02 2.37
CA ALA A 436 -18.45 7.82 3.55
C ALA A 436 -18.83 9.29 3.29
N LEU A 437 -19.28 9.95 4.35
CA LEU A 437 -19.56 11.37 4.34
C LEU A 437 -18.24 12.15 4.32
N ILE A 438 -18.09 13.06 3.36
CA ILE A 438 -16.98 14.01 3.28
C ILE A 438 -17.47 15.44 3.45
N SER A 439 -16.65 16.30 4.06
CA SER A 439 -16.99 17.72 4.17
C SER A 439 -16.74 18.45 2.85
N GLU A 440 -17.74 19.15 2.31
CA GLU A 440 -17.58 20.02 1.14
C GLU A 440 -16.92 21.37 1.46
N MET A 441 -16.75 21.71 2.74
CA MET A 441 -16.23 23.00 3.19
C MET A 441 -15.45 22.88 4.52
N ASP A 442 -14.53 23.81 4.76
CA ASP A 442 -13.90 23.97 6.07
C ASP A 442 -14.93 24.53 7.06
N GLY A 443 -14.97 24.05 8.30
CA GLY A 443 -15.92 24.57 9.28
C GLY A 443 -15.97 23.80 10.59
N ILE A 444 -16.93 24.19 11.43
CA ILE A 444 -17.22 23.50 12.69
C ILE A 444 -18.41 22.59 12.48
N VAL A 445 -18.29 21.34 12.96
CA VAL A 445 -19.35 20.35 12.88
C VAL A 445 -20.37 20.56 13.99
N ASP A 446 -21.64 20.54 13.63
CA ASP A 446 -22.77 20.38 14.55
C ASP A 446 -23.52 19.10 14.20
N VAL A 447 -23.79 18.27 15.21
CA VAL A 447 -24.47 16.98 15.03
C VAL A 447 -25.77 17.01 15.83
N GLU A 448 -26.86 16.76 15.13
CA GLU A 448 -28.19 16.62 15.71
C GLU A 448 -28.77 15.26 15.31
N GLU A 449 -29.58 14.68 16.18
CA GLU A 449 -30.30 13.44 15.88
C GLU A 449 -31.80 13.74 15.86
N ASP A 450 -32.45 13.47 14.74
CA ASP A 450 -33.86 13.75 14.53
C ASP A 450 -34.54 12.54 13.87
N ASN A 451 -35.60 12.02 14.49
CA ASN A 451 -36.41 10.92 13.98
C ASN A 451 -35.62 9.70 13.47
N GLY A 452 -34.57 9.27 14.19
CA GLY A 452 -33.74 8.13 13.83
C GLY A 452 -32.78 8.37 12.66
N LYS A 453 -32.54 9.65 12.30
CA LYS A 453 -31.52 10.09 11.34
C LYS A 453 -30.54 11.03 12.02
N LYS A 454 -29.27 10.91 11.69
CA LYS A 454 -28.23 11.85 12.12
C LYS A 454 -28.11 12.96 11.09
N ILE A 455 -28.27 14.19 11.54
CA ILE A 455 -28.10 15.41 10.76
C ILE A 455 -26.75 16.00 11.14
N VAL A 456 -25.82 16.02 10.20
CA VAL A 456 -24.50 16.65 10.37
C VAL A 456 -24.52 17.98 9.63
N ARG A 457 -24.26 19.09 10.32
CA ARG A 457 -24.14 20.42 9.73
C ARG A 457 -22.68 20.86 9.84
N VAL A 458 -22.14 21.41 8.77
CA VAL A 458 -20.82 22.07 8.80
C VAL A 458 -21.06 23.56 8.62
N VAL A 459 -20.65 24.35 9.61
CA VAL A 459 -20.85 25.81 9.64
C VAL A 459 -19.51 26.51 9.46
N ALA A 460 -19.42 27.37 8.46
CA ALA A 460 -18.29 28.30 8.29
C ALA A 460 -18.75 29.74 8.43
N LYS A 461 -17.96 30.53 9.17
CA LYS A 461 -18.03 31.99 9.14
C LYS A 461 -17.06 32.46 8.07
N ASN A 462 -17.57 32.87 6.90
CA ASN A 462 -16.71 33.40 5.84
C ASN A 462 -17.04 34.87 5.60
N ILE A 463 -16.00 35.69 5.39
CA ILE A 463 -16.14 37.10 5.05
C ILE A 463 -16.01 37.21 3.53
N GLU A 464 -17.12 37.44 2.84
CA GLU A 464 -17.10 37.72 1.40
C GLU A 464 -16.61 39.14 1.16
N LYS A 465 -15.57 39.28 0.32
CA LYS A 465 -15.00 40.55 -0.11
C LYS A 465 -15.45 40.86 -1.54
N ALA A 466 -16.08 42.02 -1.75
CA ALA A 466 -16.37 42.54 -3.08
C ALA A 466 -15.67 43.89 -3.30
N ASP A 467 -14.92 43.99 -4.39
CA ASP A 467 -14.35 45.25 -4.86
C ASP A 467 -15.44 46.02 -5.61
N LEU A 468 -15.83 47.21 -5.13
CA LEU A 468 -16.89 48.02 -5.73
C LEU A 468 -16.39 48.86 -6.91
N GLU A 469 -15.20 49.45 -6.79
CA GLU A 469 -14.58 50.27 -7.83
C GLU A 469 -13.07 50.37 -7.60
N LYS A 470 -12.28 50.25 -8.68
CA LYS A 470 -10.81 50.19 -8.59
C LYS A 470 -10.10 51.55 -8.78
N ASP A 471 -10.85 52.60 -9.13
CA ASP A 471 -10.32 53.95 -9.30
C ASP A 471 -11.35 55.00 -8.83
N THR A 472 -11.07 55.65 -7.70
CA THR A 472 -11.98 56.63 -7.06
C THR A 472 -11.50 58.08 -7.16
N THR A 473 -10.50 58.36 -7.99
CA THR A 473 -9.86 59.68 -8.13
C THR A 473 -10.82 60.82 -8.52
N ASP A 474 -11.86 60.53 -9.30
CA ASP A 474 -12.87 61.51 -9.75
C ASP A 474 -14.25 61.40 -9.04
N MET A 475 -14.34 60.62 -7.95
CA MET A 475 -15.62 60.33 -7.28
C MET A 475 -15.75 61.00 -5.90
N GLN A 476 -16.93 61.57 -5.60
CA GLN A 476 -17.28 62.03 -4.26
C GLN A 476 -17.90 60.86 -3.46
N VAL A 477 -17.15 60.34 -2.49
CA VAL A 477 -17.58 59.25 -1.60
C VAL A 477 -18.52 59.83 -0.53
N LYS A 478 -19.73 59.25 -0.39
CA LYS A 478 -20.76 59.73 0.57
C LYS A 478 -20.70 59.03 1.93
N VAL A 479 -20.07 57.87 2.00
CA VAL A 479 -19.99 57.06 3.23
C VAL A 479 -18.64 57.22 3.94
N LYS A 480 -18.64 57.15 5.27
CA LYS A 480 -17.40 57.15 6.09
C LYS A 480 -16.77 55.75 6.09
N ASP A 481 -15.48 55.65 6.37
CA ASP A 481 -14.81 54.35 6.51
C ASP A 481 -15.49 53.48 7.59
N ARG A 482 -15.74 52.19 7.27
CA ARG A 482 -16.43 51.18 8.10
C ARG A 482 -17.93 51.41 8.34
N THR A 483 -18.63 52.05 7.41
CA THR A 483 -20.09 52.23 7.53
C THR A 483 -20.84 50.98 7.04
N VAL A 484 -21.88 50.57 7.78
CA VAL A 484 -22.82 49.51 7.38
C VAL A 484 -23.81 50.10 6.37
N VAL A 485 -23.99 49.46 5.21
CA VAL A 485 -24.91 49.89 4.14
C VAL A 485 -25.84 48.76 3.74
N GLU A 486 -27.07 49.10 3.33
CA GLU A 486 -28.04 48.15 2.82
C GLU A 486 -27.94 48.01 1.29
N LYS A 487 -28.52 46.93 0.74
CA LYS A 487 -28.53 46.68 -0.71
C LYS A 487 -29.26 47.82 -1.43
N GLY A 488 -28.54 48.54 -2.30
CA GLY A 488 -29.08 49.64 -3.10
C GLY A 488 -28.64 51.04 -2.65
N ASP A 489 -27.99 51.17 -1.50
CA ASP A 489 -27.48 52.45 -0.99
C ASP A 489 -26.40 53.05 -1.90
N VAL A 490 -26.43 54.37 -2.09
CA VAL A 490 -25.47 55.09 -2.94
C VAL A 490 -24.18 55.38 -2.15
N ILE A 491 -23.11 54.68 -2.49
CA ILE A 491 -21.81 54.71 -1.81
C ILE A 491 -20.94 55.86 -2.32
N ALA A 492 -20.91 56.09 -3.64
CA ALA A 492 -20.15 57.15 -4.28
C ALA A 492 -20.87 57.70 -5.52
N LYS A 493 -20.67 58.98 -5.82
CA LYS A 493 -21.24 59.64 -7.01
C LYS A 493 -20.14 60.37 -7.79
N ASN A 494 -20.10 60.17 -9.10
CA ASN A 494 -19.19 60.88 -10.00
C ASN A 494 -19.85 62.19 -10.51
N LYS A 495 -19.06 63.20 -10.89
CA LYS A 495 -19.53 64.49 -11.44
C LYS A 495 -20.40 64.35 -12.70
N HIS A 496 -20.28 63.23 -13.42
CA HIS A 496 -21.08 62.88 -14.60
C HIS A 496 -22.39 62.11 -14.30
N GLY A 497 -22.81 62.02 -13.03
CA GLY A 497 -24.10 61.43 -12.65
C GLY A 497 -24.14 59.91 -12.49
N ARG A 498 -23.01 59.20 -12.65
CA ARG A 498 -22.90 57.76 -12.38
C ARG A 498 -22.83 57.52 -10.87
N GLU A 499 -23.74 56.69 -10.36
CA GLU A 499 -23.88 56.33 -8.95
C GLU A 499 -23.40 54.89 -8.71
N VAL A 500 -22.48 54.72 -7.76
CA VAL A 500 -22.04 53.39 -7.30
C VAL A 500 -22.97 52.97 -6.17
N LYS A 501 -23.81 51.96 -6.43
CA LYS A 501 -24.77 51.41 -5.46
C LYS A 501 -24.22 50.14 -4.79
N ALA A 502 -24.59 49.93 -3.53
CA ALA A 502 -24.25 48.71 -2.79
C ALA A 502 -24.93 47.48 -3.42
N PRO A 503 -24.17 46.47 -3.90
CA PRO A 503 -24.74 45.27 -4.54
C PRO A 503 -25.39 44.31 -3.52
N PHE A 504 -24.97 44.36 -2.25
CA PHE A 504 -25.51 43.58 -1.13
C PHE A 504 -25.32 44.36 0.18
N ALA A 505 -26.01 43.97 1.26
CA ALA A 505 -25.83 44.58 2.58
C ALA A 505 -24.50 44.16 3.23
N GLY A 506 -23.73 45.11 3.75
CA GLY A 506 -22.39 44.83 4.29
C GLY A 506 -21.67 46.07 4.80
N ILE A 507 -20.40 45.91 5.20
CA ILE A 507 -19.54 46.99 5.71
C ILE A 507 -18.68 47.53 4.57
N VAL A 508 -18.76 48.83 4.30
CA VAL A 508 -17.91 49.51 3.30
C VAL A 508 -16.61 49.98 3.96
N LYS A 509 -15.47 49.60 3.37
CA LYS A 509 -14.14 50.10 3.74
C LYS A 509 -13.61 51.02 2.66
N VAL A 510 -13.22 52.23 3.04
CA VAL A 510 -12.77 53.28 2.13
C VAL A 510 -11.24 53.36 2.20
N LEU A 511 -10.56 52.89 1.15
CA LEU A 511 -9.10 52.97 1.02
C LEU A 511 -8.74 54.08 0.02
N LYS A 512 -7.54 54.68 0.13
CA LYS A 512 -7.09 55.70 -0.83
C LYS A 512 -7.07 55.13 -2.25
N GLY A 513 -8.05 55.50 -3.08
CA GLY A 513 -8.20 55.05 -4.47
C GLY A 513 -9.10 53.81 -4.70
N LYS A 514 -9.67 53.18 -3.66
CA LYS A 514 -10.51 51.96 -3.81
C LYS A 514 -11.63 51.85 -2.78
N LEU A 515 -12.78 51.31 -3.18
CA LEU A 515 -13.90 50.99 -2.30
C LEU A 515 -14.11 49.47 -2.23
N GLU A 516 -14.09 48.91 -1.03
CA GLU A 516 -14.30 47.47 -0.78
C GLU A 516 -15.52 47.27 0.13
N MET A 517 -16.31 46.23 -0.11
CA MET A 517 -17.40 45.80 0.77
C MET A 517 -17.15 44.40 1.34
N PHE A 518 -17.49 44.24 2.61
CA PHE A 518 -17.41 42.97 3.34
C PHE A 518 -18.81 42.51 3.75
N LYS A 519 -19.14 41.24 3.50
CA LYS A 519 -20.35 40.57 4.00
C LYS A 519 -19.94 39.39 4.87
N GLU A 520 -20.38 39.37 6.12
CA GLU A 520 -20.33 38.16 6.94
C GLU A 520 -21.47 37.23 6.49
N GLY A 521 -21.10 36.13 5.84
CA GLY A 521 -22.02 35.04 5.51
C GLY A 521 -21.80 33.87 6.45
N ASN A 522 -22.84 33.48 7.18
CA ASN A 522 -22.88 32.14 7.78
C ASN A 522 -23.27 31.16 6.68
N TYR A 523 -22.31 30.36 6.23
CA TYR A 523 -22.57 29.28 5.29
C TYR A 523 -22.74 27.99 6.09
N GLU A 524 -23.90 27.36 5.96
CA GLU A 524 -24.15 26.03 6.51
C GLU A 524 -24.38 25.02 5.39
N LYS A 525 -23.76 23.84 5.52
CA LYS A 525 -24.05 22.68 4.67
C LYS A 525 -24.57 21.55 5.54
N LYS A 526 -25.78 21.07 5.22
CA LYS A 526 -26.48 20.01 5.95
C LYS A 526 -26.35 18.67 5.21
N TYR A 527 -25.97 17.64 5.96
CA TYR A 527 -25.86 16.24 5.51
C TYR A 527 -26.78 15.38 6.37
N ILE A 528 -27.47 14.43 5.73
CA ILE A 528 -28.42 13.54 6.41
C ILE A 528 -27.91 12.12 6.28
N MET A 529 -27.75 11.43 7.41
CA MET A 529 -27.32 10.05 7.48
C MET A 529 -28.33 9.18 8.25
N PRO A 530 -28.37 7.86 7.98
CA PRO A 530 -29.09 6.91 8.82
C PRO A 530 -28.62 6.98 10.28
N GLY A 531 -29.51 6.78 11.25
CA GLY A 531 -29.17 6.81 12.69
C GLY A 531 -28.10 5.81 13.10
N ASN A 532 -28.01 4.67 12.42
CA ASN A 532 -26.98 3.64 12.65
C ASN A 532 -25.61 3.97 12.02
N ALA A 533 -25.45 5.09 11.31
CA ALA A 533 -24.15 5.48 10.77
C ALA A 533 -23.21 5.90 11.91
N VAL A 534 -22.00 5.34 11.90
CA VAL A 534 -20.92 5.71 12.83
C VAL A 534 -20.22 6.96 12.30
N LEU A 535 -20.20 8.01 13.11
CA LEU A 535 -19.51 9.27 12.82
C LEU A 535 -18.16 9.29 13.52
N TRP A 536 -17.13 9.77 12.82
CA TRP A 536 -15.79 9.97 13.39
C TRP A 536 -15.62 11.37 14.01
N VAL A 537 -16.49 12.30 13.64
CA VAL A 537 -16.50 13.68 14.15
C VAL A 537 -17.54 13.86 15.25
N LYS A 538 -17.23 14.73 16.20
CA LYS A 538 -18.10 15.15 17.29
C LYS A 538 -18.57 16.59 17.07
N LYS A 539 -19.65 16.96 17.77
CA LYS A 539 -20.13 18.35 17.82
C LYS A 539 -19.02 19.26 18.35
N GLY A 540 -18.69 20.30 17.61
CA GLY A 540 -17.62 21.26 17.93
C GLY A 540 -16.28 20.97 17.25
N ASP A 541 -16.13 19.84 16.56
CA ASP A 541 -14.88 19.51 15.86
C ASP A 541 -14.68 20.40 14.63
N LEU A 542 -13.42 20.77 14.39
CA LEU A 542 -13.00 21.45 13.17
C LEU A 542 -12.77 20.43 12.07
N VAL A 543 -13.42 20.63 10.92
CA VAL A 543 -13.24 19.79 9.73
C VAL A 543 -12.68 20.60 8.59
N ALA A 544 -11.74 20.00 7.88
CA ALA A 544 -11.21 20.53 6.62
C ALA A 544 -12.05 20.06 5.43
N LYS A 545 -12.01 20.83 4.34
CA LYS A 545 -12.62 20.47 3.07
C LYS A 545 -12.03 19.15 2.54
N GLY A 546 -12.91 18.20 2.23
CA GLY A 546 -12.56 16.84 1.80
C GLY A 546 -12.36 15.83 2.93
N GLN A 547 -12.41 16.26 4.19
CA GLN A 547 -12.21 15.36 5.33
C GLN A 547 -13.38 14.38 5.48
N GLN A 548 -13.05 13.12 5.69
CA GLN A 548 -14.01 12.06 6.00
C GLN A 548 -14.57 12.22 7.42
N MET A 549 -15.89 12.20 7.53
CA MET A 549 -16.64 12.43 8.77
C MET A 549 -17.41 11.19 9.28
N SER A 550 -17.62 10.18 8.43
CA SER A 550 -18.28 8.93 8.80
C SER A 550 -17.45 7.72 8.44
N GLU A 551 -17.76 6.59 9.05
CA GLU A 551 -17.28 5.28 8.61
C GLU A 551 -17.71 5.00 7.15
N GLY A 552 -16.88 4.25 6.43
CA GLY A 552 -17.11 3.83 5.06
C GLY A 552 -15.96 4.20 4.12
N SER A 553 -16.19 4.02 2.83
CA SER A 553 -15.20 4.30 1.80
C SER A 553 -15.53 5.60 1.06
N ILE A 554 -14.52 6.42 0.74
CA ILE A 554 -14.72 7.73 0.09
C ILE A 554 -14.95 7.56 -1.42
N ASP A 555 -16.03 8.15 -1.94
CA ASP A 555 -16.28 8.22 -3.37
C ASP A 555 -15.28 9.16 -4.07
N LEU A 556 -14.51 8.62 -5.03
CA LEU A 556 -13.41 9.36 -5.64
C LEU A 556 -13.88 10.56 -6.49
N GLN A 557 -15.05 10.48 -7.12
CA GLN A 557 -15.57 11.59 -7.92
C GLN A 557 -16.00 12.76 -7.03
N SER A 558 -16.64 12.44 -5.90
CA SER A 558 -17.04 13.43 -4.90
C SER A 558 -15.82 14.09 -4.25
N LEU A 559 -14.79 13.30 -3.91
CA LEU A 559 -13.52 13.80 -3.41
C LEU A 559 -12.80 14.70 -4.42
N PHE A 560 -12.78 14.29 -5.69
CA PHE A 560 -12.16 15.07 -6.77
C PHE A 560 -12.81 16.44 -6.95
N LYS A 561 -14.14 16.51 -6.91
CA LYS A 561 -14.88 17.77 -7.04
C LYS A 561 -14.69 18.70 -5.84
N THR A 562 -14.52 18.15 -4.64
CA THR A 562 -14.44 18.91 -3.39
C THR A 562 -13.00 19.33 -3.07
N ALA A 563 -12.09 18.38 -2.93
CA ALA A 563 -10.72 18.58 -2.47
C ALA A 563 -9.67 18.60 -3.61
N GLY A 564 -10.08 18.26 -4.83
CA GLY A 564 -9.22 18.33 -6.01
C GLY A 564 -8.32 17.11 -6.20
N ARG A 565 -7.34 17.27 -7.10
CA ARG A 565 -6.49 16.17 -7.60
C ARG A 565 -5.62 15.54 -6.50
N GLN A 566 -4.94 16.38 -5.71
CA GLN A 566 -3.95 15.91 -4.75
C GLN A 566 -4.59 14.99 -3.69
N ALA A 567 -5.75 15.38 -3.16
CA ALA A 567 -6.49 14.58 -2.19
C ALA A 567 -6.89 13.19 -2.74
N VAL A 568 -7.31 13.12 -4.02
CA VAL A 568 -7.62 11.84 -4.67
C VAL A 568 -6.37 10.98 -4.82
N GLN A 569 -5.24 11.57 -5.22
CA GLN A 569 -3.99 10.84 -5.37
C GLN A 569 -3.53 10.23 -4.05
N GLU A 570 -3.55 11.02 -2.97
CA GLU A 570 -3.17 10.58 -1.63
C GLU A 570 -4.12 9.51 -1.09
N TYR A 571 -5.43 9.69 -1.28
CA TYR A 571 -6.42 8.71 -0.82
C TYR A 571 -6.29 7.37 -1.55
N VAL A 572 -6.17 7.36 -2.87
CA VAL A 572 -6.01 6.11 -3.64
C VAL A 572 -4.69 5.42 -3.28
N LEU A 573 -3.59 6.18 -3.14
CA LEU A 573 -2.30 5.61 -2.72
C LEU A 573 -2.41 4.94 -1.35
N LYS A 574 -2.96 5.66 -0.35
CA LYS A 574 -3.12 5.17 1.02
C LYS A 574 -4.01 3.92 1.08
N GLU A 575 -5.15 3.94 0.41
CA GLU A 575 -6.12 2.85 0.43
C GLU A 575 -5.58 1.59 -0.27
N VAL A 576 -4.95 1.75 -1.44
CA VAL A 576 -4.34 0.62 -2.16
C VAL A 576 -3.22 0.01 -1.33
N GLN A 577 -2.33 0.83 -0.76
CA GLN A 577 -1.25 0.34 0.11
C GLN A 577 -1.78 -0.40 1.32
N PHE A 578 -2.80 0.14 1.99
CA PHE A 578 -3.42 -0.51 3.14
C PHE A 578 -4.00 -1.89 2.78
N ILE A 579 -4.60 -2.04 1.59
CA ILE A 579 -5.14 -3.34 1.14
C ILE A 579 -4.03 -4.35 0.86
N TYR A 580 -2.92 -3.93 0.24
CA TYR A 580 -1.79 -4.83 0.01
C TYR A 580 -1.07 -5.19 1.33
N SER A 581 -0.78 -4.21 2.19
CA SER A 581 -0.06 -4.40 3.44
C SER A 581 -0.85 -5.22 4.47
N SER A 582 -2.17 -4.99 4.59
CA SER A 582 -3.05 -5.79 5.46
C SER A 582 -3.08 -7.28 5.07
N GLN A 583 -2.78 -7.60 3.82
CA GLN A 583 -2.66 -8.97 3.32
C GLN A 583 -1.22 -9.47 3.29
N GLY A 584 -0.27 -8.72 3.86
CA GLY A 584 1.15 -9.05 3.96
C GLY A 584 1.86 -9.10 2.62
N GLN A 585 1.48 -8.22 1.68
CA GLN A 585 2.17 -7.98 0.41
C GLN A 585 2.68 -6.55 0.40
N ASP A 586 3.98 -6.38 0.14
CA ASP A 586 4.59 -5.05 0.08
C ASP A 586 4.71 -4.64 -1.39
N VAL A 587 3.96 -3.61 -1.79
CA VAL A 587 4.05 -2.98 -3.12
C VAL A 587 4.65 -1.60 -2.95
N ASN A 588 5.65 -1.24 -3.76
CA ASN A 588 6.24 0.10 -3.66
C ASN A 588 5.27 1.20 -4.15
N ASP A 589 5.17 2.31 -3.40
CA ASP A 589 4.35 3.47 -3.71
C ASP A 589 4.50 3.96 -5.16
N LYS A 590 5.72 3.90 -5.73
CA LYS A 590 5.98 4.42 -7.08
C LYS A 590 5.17 3.72 -8.16
N HIS A 591 4.86 2.45 -7.98
CA HIS A 591 4.07 1.68 -8.94
C HIS A 591 2.61 2.14 -8.92
N VAL A 592 2.04 2.31 -7.73
CA VAL A 592 0.67 2.82 -7.56
C VAL A 592 0.58 4.27 -8.07
N GLU A 593 1.58 5.11 -7.77
CA GLU A 593 1.66 6.49 -8.26
C GLU A 593 1.63 6.57 -9.79
N ILE A 594 2.27 5.63 -10.51
CA ILE A 594 2.22 5.57 -11.99
C ILE A 594 0.78 5.36 -12.47
N ILE A 595 0.05 4.41 -11.88
CA ILE A 595 -1.33 4.10 -12.27
C ILE A 595 -2.24 5.29 -11.95
N VAL A 596 -2.11 5.85 -10.74
CA VAL A 596 -2.88 7.02 -10.29
C VAL A 596 -2.60 8.25 -11.16
N ARG A 597 -1.34 8.43 -11.62
CA ARG A 597 -1.01 9.49 -12.59
C ARG A 597 -1.81 9.31 -13.89
N GLN A 598 -1.95 8.08 -14.37
CA GLN A 598 -2.69 7.82 -15.61
C GLN A 598 -4.20 8.04 -15.47
N MET A 599 -4.79 7.72 -14.31
CA MET A 599 -6.20 8.02 -14.02
C MET A 599 -6.55 9.52 -14.08
N LEU A 600 -5.56 10.38 -13.83
CA LEU A 600 -5.67 11.84 -13.76
C LEU A 600 -4.88 12.54 -14.89
N SER A 601 -4.52 11.81 -15.95
CA SER A 601 -3.70 12.30 -17.05
C SER A 601 -4.49 13.17 -18.04
N LYS A 602 -5.82 13.12 -18.03
CA LYS A 602 -6.66 13.75 -19.06
C LYS A 602 -7.36 15.02 -18.58
N VAL A 603 -7.51 15.97 -19.51
CA VAL A 603 -8.29 17.19 -19.32
C VAL A 603 -9.29 17.35 -20.46
N LYS A 604 -10.47 17.91 -20.16
CA LYS A 604 -11.50 18.25 -21.14
C LYS A 604 -11.46 19.74 -21.43
N VAL A 605 -11.23 20.12 -22.68
CA VAL A 605 -11.18 21.53 -23.08
C VAL A 605 -12.56 22.17 -22.95
N LYS A 606 -12.63 23.30 -22.24
CA LYS A 606 -13.84 24.12 -22.06
C LYS A 606 -13.85 25.31 -23.02
N ASP A 607 -12.79 26.10 -22.98
CA ASP A 607 -12.58 27.23 -23.87
C ASP A 607 -11.32 26.98 -24.71
N ILE A 608 -11.45 27.19 -26.01
CA ILE A 608 -10.39 26.95 -26.99
C ILE A 608 -9.36 28.08 -26.95
N GLY A 609 -9.74 29.30 -26.54
CA GLY A 609 -8.88 30.47 -26.70
C GLY A 609 -8.36 30.59 -28.14
N ASP A 610 -7.06 30.85 -28.30
CA ASP A 610 -6.38 30.90 -29.60
C ASP A 610 -5.64 29.58 -29.93
N SER A 611 -6.01 28.47 -29.27
CA SER A 611 -5.42 27.16 -29.52
C SER A 611 -6.05 26.41 -30.70
N HIS A 612 -5.41 25.33 -31.13
CA HIS A 612 -5.90 24.44 -32.18
C HIS A 612 -6.87 23.35 -31.67
N PHE A 613 -7.24 23.39 -30.38
CA PHE A 613 -8.13 22.39 -29.79
C PHE A 613 -9.60 22.65 -30.13
N LEU A 614 -10.44 21.63 -30.02
CA LEU A 614 -11.89 21.79 -30.09
C LEU A 614 -12.51 21.79 -28.69
N ALA A 615 -13.60 22.53 -28.54
CA ALA A 615 -14.35 22.54 -27.29
C ALA A 615 -14.94 21.14 -27.03
N GLY A 616 -14.62 20.57 -25.88
CA GLY A 616 -15.01 19.22 -25.52
C GLY A 616 -13.96 18.14 -25.77
N ASP A 617 -12.85 18.45 -26.44
CA ASP A 617 -11.75 17.50 -26.65
C ASP A 617 -11.18 16.99 -25.33
N VAL A 618 -10.88 15.69 -25.28
CA VAL A 618 -10.18 15.05 -24.17
C VAL A 618 -8.74 14.82 -24.58
N ILE A 619 -7.83 15.57 -23.98
CA ILE A 619 -6.40 15.57 -24.33
C ILE A 619 -5.53 15.29 -23.10
N ASP A 620 -4.27 14.94 -23.35
CA ASP A 620 -3.31 14.78 -22.26
C ASP A 620 -2.99 16.11 -21.58
N ARG A 621 -3.00 16.10 -20.26
CA ARG A 621 -2.73 17.27 -19.42
C ARG A 621 -1.35 17.85 -19.69
N ALA A 622 -0.33 17.02 -19.89
CA ALA A 622 1.02 17.50 -20.10
C ALA A 622 1.15 18.26 -21.43
N GLN A 623 0.46 17.78 -22.47
CA GLN A 623 0.35 18.49 -23.75
C GLN A 623 -0.44 19.79 -23.61
N PHE A 624 -1.57 19.77 -22.88
CA PHE A 624 -2.38 20.96 -22.65
C PHE A 624 -1.59 22.07 -21.96
N ILE A 625 -0.86 21.74 -20.89
CA ILE A 625 -0.04 22.70 -20.14
C ILE A 625 1.03 23.33 -21.04
N ARG A 626 1.68 22.53 -21.90
CA ARG A 626 2.67 23.04 -22.84
C ARG A 626 2.08 24.05 -23.82
N VAL A 627 0.94 23.73 -24.44
CA VAL A 627 0.29 24.65 -25.38
C VAL A 627 -0.14 25.94 -24.69
N VAL A 628 -0.62 25.83 -23.44
CA VAL A 628 -0.93 27.01 -22.60
C VAL A 628 0.34 27.85 -22.35
N ASP A 629 1.46 27.23 -22.04
CA ASP A 629 2.72 27.94 -21.77
C ASP A 629 3.31 28.57 -23.04
N GLU A 630 3.18 27.91 -24.20
CA GLU A 630 3.57 28.45 -25.52
C GLU A 630 2.70 29.66 -25.90
N LEU A 631 1.37 29.54 -25.82
CA LEU A 631 0.47 30.65 -26.13
C LEU A 631 0.64 31.84 -25.18
N LYS A 632 0.93 31.59 -23.90
CA LYS A 632 1.26 32.64 -22.93
C LYS A 632 2.54 33.38 -23.30
N LYS A 633 3.57 32.68 -23.79
CA LYS A 633 4.80 33.32 -24.28
C LYS A 633 4.56 34.16 -25.53
N GLU A 634 3.63 33.75 -26.38
CA GLU A 634 3.19 34.49 -27.57
C GLU A 634 2.20 35.63 -27.26
N GLY A 635 1.77 35.79 -26.00
CA GLY A 635 0.80 36.81 -25.59
C GLY A 635 -0.65 36.57 -26.07
N LYS A 636 -0.95 35.35 -26.52
CA LYS A 636 -2.28 34.92 -26.99
C LYS A 636 -3.16 34.44 -25.84
N LYS A 637 -4.47 34.33 -26.06
CA LYS A 637 -5.41 33.80 -25.07
C LYS A 637 -5.23 32.28 -24.90
N PRO A 638 -4.80 31.81 -23.72
CA PRO A 638 -4.63 30.38 -23.49
C PRO A 638 -6.00 29.68 -23.37
N PRO A 639 -6.11 28.40 -23.81
CA PRO A 639 -7.31 27.61 -23.61
C PRO A 639 -7.55 27.32 -22.12
N THR A 640 -8.81 27.04 -21.76
CA THR A 640 -9.17 26.55 -20.42
C THR A 640 -9.73 25.14 -20.49
N ALA A 641 -9.43 24.32 -19.49
CA ALA A 641 -9.87 22.93 -19.43
C ALA A 641 -10.27 22.53 -18.02
N GLU A 642 -11.14 21.52 -17.93
CA GLU A 642 -11.51 20.85 -16.68
C GLU A 642 -10.74 19.54 -16.57
N ALA A 643 -10.12 19.30 -15.42
CA ALA A 643 -9.44 18.05 -15.17
C ALA A 643 -10.45 16.89 -15.04
N LEU A 644 -10.11 15.72 -15.58
CA LEU A 644 -10.95 14.54 -15.51
C LEU A 644 -10.32 13.48 -14.60
N LEU A 645 -11.17 12.82 -13.82
CA LEU A 645 -10.86 11.56 -13.16
C LEU A 645 -11.48 10.43 -13.97
N LEU A 646 -10.65 9.57 -14.54
CA LEU A 646 -11.09 8.41 -15.33
C LEU A 646 -10.60 7.12 -14.67
N GLY A 647 -11.44 6.08 -14.71
CA GLY A 647 -11.00 4.72 -14.42
C GLY A 647 -10.00 4.23 -15.47
N ILE A 648 -9.15 3.28 -15.10
CA ILE A 648 -8.07 2.76 -15.97
C ILE A 648 -8.59 2.26 -17.33
N THR A 649 -9.78 1.65 -17.39
CA THR A 649 -10.38 1.19 -18.66
C THR A 649 -10.76 2.35 -19.59
N LYS A 650 -11.30 3.45 -19.04
CA LYS A 650 -11.64 4.64 -19.85
C LYS A 650 -10.39 5.43 -20.24
N ALA A 651 -9.39 5.46 -19.35
CA ALA A 651 -8.11 6.10 -19.61
C ALA A 651 -7.35 5.42 -20.76
N SER A 652 -7.34 4.08 -20.84
CA SER A 652 -6.66 3.33 -21.90
C SER A 652 -7.32 3.50 -23.29
N LEU A 653 -8.64 3.68 -23.34
CA LEU A 653 -9.37 4.01 -24.58
C LEU A 653 -9.10 5.42 -25.09
N SER A 654 -8.64 6.32 -24.22
CA SER A 654 -8.36 7.73 -24.53
C SER A 654 -6.88 7.96 -24.89
N THR A 655 -6.23 6.97 -25.49
CA THR A 655 -4.84 7.03 -25.97
C THR A 655 -4.73 7.82 -27.28
N GLU A 656 -3.55 8.39 -27.56
CA GLU A 656 -3.32 9.16 -28.80
C GLU A 656 -3.32 8.24 -30.04
N SER A 657 -2.76 7.04 -29.88
CA SER A 657 -2.66 6.04 -30.93
C SER A 657 -3.97 5.30 -31.11
N PHE A 658 -4.55 5.43 -32.31
CA PHE A 658 -5.77 4.69 -32.64
C PHE A 658 -5.49 3.21 -32.85
N LEU A 659 -4.27 2.81 -33.24
CA LEU A 659 -3.88 1.39 -33.33
C LEU A 659 -3.83 0.73 -31.95
N SER A 660 -3.27 1.42 -30.97
CA SER A 660 -3.23 0.96 -29.58
C SER A 660 -4.64 0.87 -29.00
N ALA A 661 -5.48 1.91 -29.18
CA ALA A 661 -6.86 1.90 -28.72
C ALA A 661 -7.70 0.79 -29.38
N ALA A 662 -7.58 0.60 -30.70
CA ALA A 662 -8.35 -0.38 -31.47
C ALA A 662 -8.06 -1.84 -31.09
N SER A 663 -6.88 -2.12 -30.54
CA SER A 663 -6.46 -3.46 -30.12
C SER A 663 -7.10 -3.92 -28.80
N PHE A 664 -7.66 -3.00 -28.01
CA PHE A 664 -8.18 -3.30 -26.68
C PHE A 664 -9.69 -3.62 -26.72
N GLN A 665 -10.53 -2.61 -27.00
CA GLN A 665 -11.99 -2.72 -27.06
C GLN A 665 -12.56 -1.73 -28.08
N GLU A 666 -13.78 -1.98 -28.57
CA GLU A 666 -14.56 -1.06 -29.41
C GLU A 666 -13.87 -0.65 -30.73
N THR A 667 -13.17 -1.60 -31.36
CA THR A 667 -12.38 -1.44 -32.60
C THR A 667 -13.10 -0.66 -33.69
N ALA A 668 -14.36 -1.00 -33.99
CA ALA A 668 -15.12 -0.33 -35.04
C ALA A 668 -15.31 1.17 -34.78
N ARG A 669 -15.65 1.56 -33.54
CA ARG A 669 -15.84 2.96 -33.16
C ARG A 669 -14.53 3.74 -33.29
N VAL A 670 -13.45 3.19 -32.75
CA VAL A 670 -12.11 3.82 -32.79
C VAL A 670 -11.64 4.07 -34.22
N LEU A 671 -11.82 3.09 -35.11
CA LEU A 671 -11.41 3.22 -36.51
C LEU A 671 -12.27 4.21 -37.30
N ILE A 672 -13.58 4.24 -37.05
CA ILE A 672 -14.49 5.23 -37.67
C ILE A 672 -14.09 6.64 -37.24
N ASP A 673 -13.89 6.88 -35.94
CA ASP A 673 -13.49 8.20 -35.42
C ASP A 673 -12.13 8.63 -35.97
N ALA A 674 -11.17 7.70 -36.06
CA ALA A 674 -9.85 7.98 -36.62
C ALA A 674 -9.90 8.30 -38.13
N ALA A 675 -10.74 7.58 -38.89
CA ALA A 675 -10.92 7.81 -40.32
C ALA A 675 -11.61 9.16 -40.59
N ILE A 676 -12.65 9.52 -39.83
CA ILE A 676 -13.35 10.80 -39.96
C ILE A 676 -12.41 11.97 -39.62
N ALA A 677 -11.62 11.84 -38.55
CA ALA A 677 -10.70 12.88 -38.10
C ALA A 677 -9.37 12.92 -38.87
N GLY A 678 -9.12 11.97 -39.78
CA GLY A 678 -7.86 11.87 -40.52
C GLY A 678 -6.63 11.73 -39.60
N LYS A 679 -6.75 10.96 -38.50
CA LYS A 679 -5.68 10.83 -37.51
C LYS A 679 -4.46 10.12 -38.10
N VAL A 680 -3.27 10.61 -37.74
CA VAL A 680 -1.99 10.00 -38.11
C VAL A 680 -1.40 9.32 -36.88
N ASP A 681 -1.06 8.04 -37.00
CA ASP A 681 -0.38 7.30 -35.95
C ASP A 681 1.14 7.48 -36.06
N HIS A 682 1.79 7.85 -34.96
CA HIS A 682 3.23 8.15 -34.93
C HIS A 682 4.09 7.01 -34.39
N LEU A 683 3.50 5.87 -34.02
CA LEU A 683 4.23 4.67 -33.60
C LEU A 683 5.24 4.91 -32.45
N ARG A 684 4.78 5.63 -31.42
CA ARG A 684 5.58 6.02 -30.24
C ARG A 684 5.40 5.10 -29.02
N SER A 685 4.35 4.28 -28.98
CA SER A 685 4.05 3.30 -27.93
C SER A 685 4.71 1.94 -28.20
N LEU A 686 4.75 1.10 -27.18
CA LEU A 686 5.06 -0.32 -27.26
C LEU A 686 4.09 -1.06 -28.20
N LYS A 687 2.77 -0.90 -28.01
CA LYS A 687 1.77 -1.82 -28.57
C LYS A 687 1.64 -1.75 -30.08
N GLU A 688 1.54 -0.55 -30.63
CA GLU A 688 1.50 -0.33 -32.08
C GLU A 688 2.76 -0.81 -32.81
N ASN A 689 3.94 -0.67 -32.20
CA ASN A 689 5.17 -1.20 -32.79
C ASN A 689 5.15 -2.72 -32.82
N VAL A 690 4.65 -3.38 -31.76
CA VAL A 690 4.45 -4.83 -31.76
C VAL A 690 3.43 -5.25 -32.84
N ILE A 691 2.30 -4.57 -32.95
CA ILE A 691 1.25 -4.87 -33.95
C ILE A 691 1.81 -4.80 -35.38
N ILE A 692 2.65 -3.80 -35.67
CA ILE A 692 3.23 -3.60 -37.01
C ILE A 692 4.50 -4.46 -37.24
N GLY A 693 5.06 -5.08 -36.19
CA GLY A 693 6.31 -5.85 -36.28
C GLY A 693 7.57 -5.00 -36.28
N LYS A 694 7.55 -3.81 -35.67
CA LYS A 694 8.71 -2.95 -35.41
C LYS A 694 9.28 -3.15 -34.01
N LEU A 695 10.52 -2.71 -33.82
CA LEU A 695 11.14 -2.67 -32.50
C LEU A 695 10.37 -1.73 -31.57
N ILE A 696 10.13 -2.19 -30.34
CA ILE A 696 9.51 -1.38 -29.30
C ILE A 696 10.45 -0.23 -28.87
N PRO A 697 9.94 0.98 -28.61
CA PRO A 697 10.77 2.15 -28.32
C PRO A 697 11.20 2.21 -26.84
N VAL A 698 11.81 1.14 -26.33
CA VAL A 698 12.32 1.01 -24.95
C VAL A 698 13.66 0.25 -24.92
N GLY A 699 14.37 0.33 -23.80
CA GLY A 699 15.64 -0.35 -23.58
C GLY A 699 16.69 0.00 -24.66
N SER A 700 17.33 -1.02 -25.23
CA SER A 700 18.37 -0.85 -26.26
C SER A 700 17.87 -0.23 -27.57
N ALA A 701 16.56 -0.32 -27.85
CA ALA A 701 15.93 0.26 -29.03
C ALA A 701 15.41 1.69 -28.80
N PHE A 702 15.52 2.21 -27.58
CA PHE A 702 15.10 3.58 -27.28
C PHE A 702 15.95 4.59 -28.05
N ARG A 703 15.29 5.47 -28.79
CA ARG A 703 15.91 6.62 -29.45
C ARG A 703 15.17 7.87 -29.02
N LYS A 704 15.88 8.80 -28.38
CA LYS A 704 15.31 10.11 -28.05
C LYS A 704 14.97 10.80 -29.37
N ALA A 705 13.69 11.10 -29.59
CA ALA A 705 13.27 11.85 -30.76
C ALA A 705 13.95 13.23 -30.70
N LYS A 706 14.62 13.61 -31.79
CA LYS A 706 15.26 14.92 -31.91
C LYS A 706 14.24 16.05 -31.92
#